data_AF-A0A432MM57-F1
#
_entry.id   AF-A0A432MM57-F1
#
_cell.length_a   1.000
_cell.length_b   1.000
_cell.length_c   1.000
_cell.angle_alpha   90.00
_cell.angle_beta   90.00
_cell.angle_gamma   90.00
#
_symmetry.space_group_name_H-M   'P 1'
#
loop_
_entity.id
_entity.type
_entity.pdbx_description
1 polymer ?
#
loop_
_entity_poly.entity_id
_entity_poly.type
_entity_poly.pdbx_seq_one_letter_code
_entity_poly.pdbx_strand_id
1 'polypeptide(L)'
;MRRQWGDRGRAPRRPRRTPIVESLEARTLMAVNVQVVDGILQVQGSNGPDQIEVFRVGNEVLVRDGGADAARVPYRGLSSIDIESGEGDDTVRVLANITISAAIDGGPGNDSLFGGSGSDVLIGGGGVDKLVGNEGFNVYTGGENNAAVPGLNLDLDSGLFLDNQVPPSPTTDINGMPLTLTADEVNQLLDRASAASPSNDAIIAIVDQGGRVLGVRVEDGVSPTIRNDPETLTFAIDGALAKARTGAFFANNTAPLTSRTVQALSESTILQREVESDPNITDPNSPLRGPGTMARIGVGGHFPRNVNFTPQVDLAQIEYSNRDTTFHPGPDRIKGTADDVELPNRFNIPDEVIPKRILDQDLFIQPPDSYGFVSGLYPGAQPRGISTLPGGLPILRLYKTEINGLIRTRASLIGGIGVFFPGETGYAIEENSILNGLAFDPSKPDRSQEAEAIAIAALGGVVDVTKIPMDGPLIVNNLGGVPKISNIGLPLGRIDLVGITLPIYGGHGLSGLKAVQRELAQLGVTAKGSQGTVNGVNLPVTRGPDGIPGTGDEEHTIAGRIVPEGFLVEPHDAADGSLTREDLIRITAQAVVQSNQTRSAIRLPLDESARMVIGITDLDGNVLSLYRMPGATYFSIDVAVAKARNVAYYANPDKLQEVDHLPGVPPGAAFTSRTFRFAALPFFPSGQDNYPPGPFSKLNDGQVSTQSALNDGPPLPASAFQSVNGFDSFNPQTNFRDPTNILNQNGVIFFPGSAPLYKDVDGDGLRDLVGGFGISGDGVDQDDVVTYFGAQGYEPPFTVPRADQTFFRGVRLPYIKFNRQPLNQKDQFPQNFPAMEGIGPLP
;
A
#
# COMPACT_ATOMS: atom_id res chain seq x y z
N MET A 1 31.85 -85.90 76.73
CA MET A 1 32.67 -85.61 75.52
C MET A 1 32.09 -86.37 74.33
N ARG A 2 32.01 -85.71 73.16
CA ARG A 2 31.67 -86.15 71.78
C ARG A 2 30.24 -85.91 71.23
N ARG A 3 30.19 -84.91 70.31
CA ARG A 3 29.53 -84.76 68.98
C ARG A 3 28.04 -85.15 68.84
N GLN A 4 27.12 -84.19 68.67
CA GLN A 4 26.77 -83.37 67.47
C GLN A 4 25.92 -84.15 66.43
N TRP A 5 24.68 -83.68 66.26
CA TRP A 5 23.91 -83.37 65.03
C TRP A 5 22.41 -83.46 65.38
N GLY A 6 21.76 -82.29 65.48
CA GLY A 6 20.33 -82.16 65.75
C GLY A 6 19.58 -81.83 64.47
N ASP A 7 18.65 -82.71 64.09
CA ASP A 7 17.82 -82.60 62.90
C ASP A 7 16.50 -81.88 63.19
N ARG A 8 16.01 -81.13 62.19
CA ARG A 8 15.09 -79.99 62.33
C ARG A 8 13.61 -80.42 62.31
N GLY A 9 12.86 -80.00 63.32
CA GLY A 9 11.40 -80.14 63.39
C GLY A 9 10.66 -79.10 62.53
N ARG A 10 9.61 -79.57 61.82
CA ARG A 10 8.62 -78.76 61.10
C ARG A 10 7.60 -78.12 62.05
N ALA A 11 7.23 -76.87 61.77
CA ALA A 11 5.98 -76.23 62.20
C ALA A 11 5.58 -75.10 61.20
N PRO A 12 4.29 -74.73 61.10
CA PRO A 12 3.66 -74.28 59.85
C PRO A 12 3.89 -72.81 59.47
N ARG A 13 3.78 -72.55 58.15
CA ARG A 13 3.97 -71.25 57.47
C ARG A 13 3.04 -70.16 58.01
N ARG A 14 3.60 -69.05 58.50
CA ARG A 14 2.91 -67.76 58.68
C ARG A 14 2.75 -67.06 57.31
N PRO A 15 1.65 -66.34 57.05
CA PRO A 15 1.49 -65.56 55.83
C PRO A 15 2.50 -64.40 55.82
N ARG A 16 3.28 -64.29 54.75
CA ARG A 16 4.07 -63.07 54.47
C ARG A 16 3.09 -61.96 54.13
N ARG A 17 3.15 -60.84 54.87
CA ARG A 17 2.61 -59.56 54.41
C ARG A 17 3.37 -59.17 53.15
N THR A 18 2.73 -59.20 51.99
CA THR A 18 3.17 -58.45 50.83
C THR A 18 2.93 -56.97 51.12
N PRO A 19 3.93 -56.08 50.97
CA PRO A 19 3.63 -54.66 50.88
C PRO A 19 2.73 -54.46 49.66
N ILE A 20 1.60 -53.78 49.85
CA ILE A 20 0.87 -53.19 48.73
C ILE A 20 1.75 -52.02 48.29
N VAL A 21 2.47 -52.21 47.19
CA VAL A 21 2.92 -51.09 46.38
C VAL A 21 1.73 -50.79 45.49
N GLU A 22 1.02 -49.71 45.78
CA GLU A 22 0.17 -49.11 44.77
C GLU A 22 1.11 -48.64 43.66
N SER A 23 0.98 -49.20 42.46
CA SER A 23 1.51 -48.52 41.30
C SER A 23 0.74 -47.21 41.21
N LEU A 24 1.41 -46.09 41.49
CA LEU A 24 0.92 -44.81 41.05
C LEU A 24 0.68 -44.94 39.55
N GLU A 25 -0.51 -44.54 39.11
CA GLU A 25 -0.81 -44.36 37.69
C GLU A 25 0.33 -43.50 37.10
N ALA A 26 0.81 -43.87 35.91
CA ALA A 26 1.75 -43.03 35.20
C ALA A 26 1.09 -41.66 35.01
N ARG A 27 1.60 -40.64 35.70
CA ARG A 27 1.24 -39.27 35.40
C ARG A 27 1.86 -38.94 34.05
N THR A 28 1.08 -39.06 32.99
CA THR A 28 1.29 -38.28 31.75
C THR A 28 0.92 -36.83 32.08
N LEU A 29 1.89 -36.09 32.62
CA LEU A 29 2.01 -34.65 32.40
C LEU A 29 2.92 -34.56 31.16
N MET A 30 2.56 -33.89 30.08
CA MET A 30 1.96 -32.56 30.01
C MET A 30 0.81 -32.57 29.00
N ALA A 31 -0.24 -31.79 29.27
CA ALA A 31 -1.28 -31.52 28.28
C ALA A 31 -0.96 -30.16 27.67
N VAL A 32 -1.11 -30.02 26.36
CA VAL A 32 -1.13 -28.71 25.69
C VAL A 32 -1.98 -27.70 26.47
N ASN A 33 -1.49 -26.47 26.59
CA ASN A 33 -2.25 -25.39 27.16
C ASN A 33 -3.21 -24.84 26.09
N VAL A 34 -4.50 -24.74 26.40
CA VAL A 34 -5.51 -24.27 25.45
C VAL A 34 -6.33 -23.13 26.05
N GLN A 35 -6.41 -22.03 25.34
CA GLN A 35 -7.24 -20.88 25.71
C GLN A 35 -7.92 -20.24 24.51
N VAL A 36 -8.99 -19.48 24.76
CA VAL A 36 -9.62 -18.64 23.75
C VAL A 36 -9.50 -17.19 24.17
N VAL A 37 -8.75 -16.40 23.41
CA VAL A 37 -8.53 -14.97 23.65
C VAL A 37 -9.01 -14.21 22.42
N ASP A 38 -9.96 -13.30 22.62
CA ASP A 38 -10.52 -12.44 21.55
C ASP A 38 -11.02 -13.19 20.30
N GLY A 39 -11.50 -14.42 20.48
CA GLY A 39 -11.99 -15.26 19.39
C GLY A 39 -10.88 -16.02 18.65
N ILE A 40 -9.67 -16.10 19.19
CA ILE A 40 -8.58 -16.93 18.68
C ILE A 40 -8.42 -18.12 19.61
N LEU A 41 -8.43 -19.34 19.06
CA LEU A 41 -8.13 -20.55 19.80
C LEU A 41 -6.61 -20.73 19.84
N GLN A 42 -5.99 -20.42 20.97
CA GLN A 42 -4.55 -20.59 21.19
C GLN A 42 -4.27 -21.95 21.81
N VAL A 43 -3.33 -22.69 21.22
CA VAL A 43 -2.83 -23.98 21.67
C VAL A 43 -1.32 -23.89 21.80
N GLN A 44 -0.81 -24.08 23.01
CA GLN A 44 0.63 -24.08 23.25
C GLN A 44 1.08 -25.47 23.71
N GLY A 45 2.01 -26.04 22.95
CA GLY A 45 2.66 -27.31 23.22
C GLY A 45 3.75 -27.20 24.27
N SER A 46 4.57 -28.22 24.32
CA SER A 46 5.61 -28.44 25.32
C SER A 46 7.00 -28.32 24.72
N ASN A 47 8.04 -28.52 25.53
CA ASN A 47 9.42 -28.54 25.03
C ASN A 47 9.86 -29.95 24.59
N GLY A 48 8.91 -30.83 24.28
CA GLY A 48 9.18 -32.16 23.75
C GLY A 48 8.10 -32.59 22.76
N PRO A 49 8.27 -33.77 22.11
CA PRO A 49 7.40 -34.20 21.03
C PRO A 49 5.91 -34.27 21.40
N ASP A 50 5.10 -33.46 20.73
CA ASP A 50 3.66 -33.36 20.92
C ASP A 50 2.87 -33.98 19.76
N GLN A 51 1.64 -34.39 20.04
CA GLN A 51 0.71 -34.92 19.03
C GLN A 51 -0.63 -34.21 19.09
N ILE A 52 -0.67 -33.02 18.49
CA ILE A 52 -1.80 -32.10 18.57
C ILE A 52 -2.79 -32.37 17.43
N GLU A 53 -4.05 -32.66 17.76
CA GLU A 53 -5.13 -32.74 16.77
C GLU A 53 -6.23 -31.73 17.09
N VAL A 54 -6.61 -30.92 16.09
CA VAL A 54 -7.69 -29.93 16.20
C VAL A 54 -8.75 -30.23 15.16
N PHE A 55 -9.99 -30.44 15.61
CA PHE A 55 -11.07 -30.79 14.70
C PHE A 55 -12.44 -30.40 15.20
N ARG A 56 -13.38 -30.23 14.26
CA ARG A 56 -14.73 -29.82 14.59
C ARG A 56 -15.62 -31.04 14.89
N VAL A 57 -16.40 -30.97 15.98
CA VAL A 57 -17.47 -31.91 16.30
C VAL A 57 -18.76 -31.12 16.55
N GLY A 58 -19.69 -31.16 15.59
CA GLY A 58 -20.92 -30.37 15.67
C GLY A 58 -20.64 -28.86 15.71
N ASN A 59 -20.95 -28.21 16.84
CA ASN A 59 -20.73 -26.78 17.05
C ASN A 59 -19.51 -26.48 17.93
N GLU A 60 -18.67 -27.47 18.20
CA GLU A 60 -17.47 -27.33 19.03
C GLU A 60 -16.20 -27.65 18.22
N VAL A 61 -15.09 -27.02 18.55
CA VAL A 61 -13.74 -27.49 18.23
C VAL A 61 -13.24 -28.32 19.40
N LEU A 62 -12.68 -29.48 19.08
CA LEU A 62 -11.96 -30.31 20.02
C LEU A 62 -10.46 -30.20 19.74
N VAL A 63 -9.69 -29.95 20.78
CA VAL A 63 -8.22 -30.05 20.77
C VAL A 63 -7.83 -31.31 21.52
N ARG A 64 -6.97 -32.13 20.93
CA ARG A 64 -6.38 -33.32 21.53
C ARG A 64 -4.88 -33.22 21.54
N ASP A 65 -4.30 -33.89 22.53
CA ASP A 65 -2.87 -34.14 22.62
C ASP A 65 -2.63 -35.61 23.00
N GLY A 66 -1.80 -36.32 22.23
CA GLY A 66 -1.54 -37.75 22.43
C GLY A 66 -2.80 -38.63 22.39
N GLY A 67 -3.86 -38.16 21.73
CA GLY A 67 -5.17 -38.81 21.66
C GLY A 67 -6.11 -38.53 22.85
N ALA A 68 -5.69 -37.76 23.85
CA ALA A 68 -6.52 -37.32 24.97
C ALA A 68 -7.20 -35.97 24.66
N ASP A 69 -8.48 -35.81 25.02
CA ASP A 69 -9.20 -34.53 24.88
C ASP A 69 -8.57 -33.49 25.83
N ALA A 70 -7.90 -32.47 25.28
CA ALA A 70 -7.26 -31.38 26.03
C ALA A 70 -8.25 -30.23 26.28
N ALA A 71 -9.05 -29.86 25.27
CA ALA A 71 -10.05 -28.81 25.40
C ALA A 71 -11.21 -28.95 24.40
N ARG A 72 -12.38 -28.42 24.78
CA ARG A 72 -13.56 -28.24 23.91
C ARG A 72 -14.00 -26.79 23.96
N VAL A 73 -14.10 -26.16 22.80
CA VAL A 73 -14.49 -24.74 22.68
C VAL A 73 -15.60 -24.58 21.65
N PRO A 74 -16.53 -23.62 21.82
CA PRO A 74 -17.51 -23.33 20.78
C PRO A 74 -16.84 -22.91 19.47
N TYR A 75 -17.23 -23.51 18.35
CA TYR A 75 -16.75 -23.12 17.01
C TYR A 75 -17.22 -21.71 16.64
N ARG A 76 -18.45 -21.36 17.08
CA ARG A 76 -19.05 -20.06 16.81
C ARG A 76 -18.38 -18.99 17.67
N GLY A 77 -17.84 -17.97 17.02
CA GLY A 77 -17.10 -16.88 17.67
C GLY A 77 -15.58 -17.04 17.56
N LEU A 78 -15.10 -18.17 17.03
CA LEU A 78 -13.71 -18.29 16.61
C LEU A 78 -13.50 -17.60 15.27
N SER A 79 -12.39 -16.88 15.18
CA SER A 79 -11.92 -16.11 14.03
C SER A 79 -10.67 -16.73 13.42
N SER A 80 -9.81 -17.34 14.24
CA SER A 80 -8.66 -18.14 13.81
C SER A 80 -8.27 -19.17 14.89
N ILE A 81 -7.34 -20.04 14.54
CA ILE A 81 -6.66 -20.98 15.44
C ILE A 81 -5.17 -20.62 15.39
N ASP A 82 -4.51 -20.64 16.54
CA ASP A 82 -3.08 -20.38 16.69
C ASP A 82 -2.47 -21.53 17.48
N ILE A 83 -1.48 -22.21 16.92
CA ILE A 83 -0.84 -23.38 17.49
C ILE A 83 0.66 -23.15 17.48
N GLU A 84 1.26 -23.13 18.66
CA GLU A 84 2.72 -23.16 18.85
C GLU A 84 3.05 -24.51 19.48
N SER A 85 3.69 -25.44 18.76
CA SER A 85 3.98 -26.77 19.32
C SER A 85 5.20 -26.78 20.24
N GLY A 86 6.16 -25.87 20.05
CA GLY A 86 7.26 -25.66 21.00
C GLY A 86 8.58 -26.23 20.50
N GLU A 87 9.32 -26.96 21.34
CA GLU A 87 10.55 -27.65 20.92
C GLU A 87 10.28 -29.15 20.78
N GLY A 88 10.93 -29.83 19.84
CA GLY A 88 10.82 -31.28 19.68
C GLY A 88 10.28 -31.68 18.30
N ASP A 89 10.28 -32.98 18.00
CA ASP A 89 9.72 -33.46 16.73
C ASP A 89 8.19 -33.63 16.85
N ASP A 90 7.43 -32.62 16.45
CA ASP A 90 6.00 -32.52 16.69
C ASP A 90 5.13 -33.03 15.53
N THR A 91 3.89 -33.38 15.84
CA THR A 91 2.85 -33.63 14.83
C THR A 91 1.60 -32.84 15.16
N VAL A 92 1.31 -31.84 14.32
CA VAL A 92 0.11 -31.01 14.44
C VAL A 92 -0.84 -31.26 13.28
N ARG A 93 -2.11 -31.55 13.58
CA ARG A 93 -3.15 -31.82 12.57
C ARG A 93 -4.41 -31.02 12.83
N VAL A 94 -4.64 -29.99 12.03
CA VAL A 94 -5.94 -29.35 11.89
C VAL A 94 -6.73 -30.12 10.82
N LEU A 95 -7.88 -30.71 11.17
CA LEU A 95 -8.64 -31.51 10.20
C LEU A 95 -9.43 -30.64 9.22
N ALA A 96 -9.65 -31.14 8.00
CA ALA A 96 -10.33 -30.45 6.90
C ALA A 96 -11.77 -29.98 7.20
N ASN A 97 -12.38 -30.39 8.31
CA ASN A 97 -13.70 -29.87 8.71
C ASN A 97 -13.62 -28.57 9.53
N ILE A 98 -12.42 -28.05 9.73
CA ILE A 98 -12.12 -26.71 10.21
C ILE A 98 -11.95 -25.80 8.98
N THR A 99 -12.78 -24.78 8.87
CA THR A 99 -12.79 -23.86 7.71
C THR A 99 -12.34 -22.44 8.07
N ILE A 100 -12.02 -22.20 9.34
CA ILE A 100 -11.34 -20.98 9.79
C ILE A 100 -9.83 -21.17 9.62
N SER A 101 -9.10 -20.09 9.42
CA SER A 101 -7.64 -20.14 9.27
C SER A 101 -6.96 -20.64 10.54
N ALA A 102 -5.88 -21.39 10.36
CA ALA A 102 -4.94 -21.79 11.39
C ALA A 102 -3.55 -21.22 11.13
N ALA A 103 -2.92 -20.63 12.14
CA ALA A 103 -1.48 -20.44 12.20
C ALA A 103 -0.90 -21.60 13.01
N ILE A 104 0.09 -22.30 12.47
CA ILE A 104 0.76 -23.43 13.11
C ILE A 104 2.26 -23.17 13.06
N ASP A 105 2.90 -23.15 14.21
CA ASP A 105 4.33 -23.05 14.39
C ASP A 105 4.86 -24.34 15.03
N GLY A 106 5.77 -25.01 14.32
CA GLY A 106 6.50 -26.21 14.73
C GLY A 106 7.61 -25.92 15.73
N GLY A 107 8.19 -24.72 15.69
CA GLY A 107 9.39 -24.38 16.44
C GLY A 107 10.63 -25.20 16.02
N PRO A 108 11.62 -25.42 16.90
CA PRO A 108 12.79 -26.24 16.57
C PRO A 108 12.49 -27.75 16.65
N GLY A 109 12.75 -28.50 15.58
CA GLY A 109 12.43 -29.93 15.50
C GLY A 109 12.29 -30.43 14.07
N ASN A 110 11.98 -31.71 13.87
CA ASN A 110 11.50 -32.23 12.58
C ASN A 110 10.00 -32.45 12.64
N ASP A 111 9.25 -31.45 12.23
CA ASP A 111 7.82 -31.36 12.49
C ASP A 111 6.96 -31.88 11.36
N SER A 112 5.73 -32.22 11.67
CA SER A 112 4.73 -32.66 10.71
C SER A 112 3.43 -31.88 10.89
N LEU A 113 3.28 -30.78 10.15
CA LEU A 113 2.21 -29.81 10.29
C LEU A 113 1.17 -29.99 9.17
N PHE A 114 -0.11 -30.12 9.54
CA PHE A 114 -1.23 -30.25 8.62
C PHE A 114 -2.29 -29.18 8.91
N GLY A 115 -2.57 -28.31 7.94
CA GLY A 115 -3.63 -27.30 7.98
C GLY A 115 -5.03 -27.87 7.73
N GLY A 116 -6.06 -27.08 8.00
CA GLY A 116 -7.47 -27.41 7.77
C GLY A 116 -7.93 -27.13 6.34
N SER A 117 -9.21 -26.79 6.16
CA SER A 117 -9.74 -26.25 4.89
C SER A 117 -9.76 -24.72 4.89
N GLY A 118 -9.16 -24.09 5.91
CA GLY A 118 -8.96 -22.64 6.00
C GLY A 118 -7.86 -22.15 5.08
N SER A 119 -7.54 -20.86 5.16
CA SER A 119 -6.29 -20.33 4.59
C SER A 119 -5.26 -20.30 5.71
N ASP A 120 -4.34 -21.25 5.71
CA ASP A 120 -3.50 -21.55 6.87
C ASP A 120 -2.08 -21.00 6.70
N VAL A 121 -1.39 -20.76 7.81
CA VAL A 121 0.03 -20.41 7.88
C VAL A 121 0.72 -21.55 8.62
N LEU A 122 1.68 -22.21 7.97
CA LEU A 122 2.43 -23.35 8.50
C LEU A 122 3.91 -22.99 8.57
N ILE A 123 4.42 -22.77 9.76
CA ILE A 123 5.81 -22.43 10.08
C ILE A 123 6.43 -23.69 10.67
N GLY A 124 7.32 -24.35 9.96
CA GLY A 124 8.05 -25.51 10.44
C GLY A 124 9.15 -25.14 11.44
N GLY A 125 9.70 -23.93 11.35
CA GLY A 125 10.81 -23.50 12.19
C GLY A 125 12.12 -24.21 11.80
N GLY A 126 12.86 -24.68 12.79
CA GLY A 126 14.23 -25.16 12.62
C GLY A 126 14.33 -26.68 12.58
N GLY A 127 14.60 -27.27 11.42
CA GLY A 127 14.90 -28.70 11.24
C GLY A 127 14.40 -29.19 9.90
N VAL A 128 13.95 -30.45 9.79
CA VAL A 128 13.42 -31.04 8.54
C VAL A 128 11.94 -31.35 8.69
N ASP A 129 11.11 -30.43 8.23
CA ASP A 129 9.68 -30.44 8.46
C ASP A 129 8.88 -30.90 7.24
N LYS A 130 7.69 -31.38 7.53
CA LYS A 130 6.68 -31.77 6.56
C LYS A 130 5.44 -30.93 6.75
N LEU A 131 5.11 -30.14 5.73
CA LEU A 131 4.02 -29.16 5.83
C LEU A 131 2.93 -29.43 4.78
N VAL A 132 1.68 -29.47 5.20
CA VAL A 132 0.52 -29.79 4.35
C VAL A 132 -0.70 -28.95 4.72
N GLY A 133 -0.95 -27.85 4.03
CA GLY A 133 -2.06 -26.93 4.32
C GLY A 133 -3.43 -27.37 3.79
N ASN A 134 -3.53 -28.47 3.03
CA ASN A 134 -4.79 -28.97 2.47
C ASN A 134 -5.51 -27.93 1.55
N GLU A 135 -6.81 -27.66 1.75
CA GLU A 135 -7.58 -26.73 0.90
C GLU A 135 -7.28 -25.26 1.27
N GLY A 136 -7.81 -24.29 0.50
CA GLY A 136 -7.57 -22.87 0.78
C GLY A 136 -6.23 -22.33 0.28
N PHE A 137 -5.97 -21.03 0.53
CA PHE A 137 -4.69 -20.39 0.22
C PHE A 137 -3.78 -20.53 1.43
N ASN A 138 -2.73 -21.33 1.32
CA ASN A 138 -1.87 -21.63 2.47
C ASN A 138 -0.48 -21.04 2.29
N VAL A 139 0.11 -20.59 3.39
CA VAL A 139 1.49 -20.10 3.44
C VAL A 139 2.34 -21.08 4.26
N TYR A 140 3.54 -21.38 3.79
CA TYR A 140 4.47 -22.34 4.37
C TYR A 140 5.81 -21.66 4.59
N THR A 141 6.47 -22.01 5.68
CA THR A 141 7.77 -21.50 6.09
C THR A 141 8.42 -22.62 6.90
N GLY A 142 9.74 -22.71 6.95
CA GLY A 142 10.53 -23.70 7.70
C GLY A 142 11.81 -24.03 6.91
N GLY A 143 12.95 -24.07 7.61
CA GLY A 143 14.30 -23.85 7.07
C GLY A 143 14.81 -24.74 5.94
N GLU A 144 16.12 -24.67 5.66
CA GLU A 144 16.76 -25.43 4.59
C GLU A 144 16.46 -26.94 4.77
N ASN A 145 15.70 -27.54 3.83
CA ASN A 145 15.37 -28.98 3.66
C ASN A 145 13.91 -29.45 3.89
N ASN A 146 12.95 -28.53 4.03
CA ASN A 146 11.55 -28.91 4.26
C ASN A 146 10.79 -29.39 3.01
N ALA A 147 9.78 -30.25 3.22
CA ALA A 147 8.96 -30.83 2.16
C ALA A 147 7.49 -30.39 2.28
N ALA A 148 7.12 -29.31 1.57
CA ALA A 148 5.73 -28.89 1.41
C ALA A 148 5.01 -29.69 0.31
N VAL A 149 3.75 -30.09 0.55
CA VAL A 149 2.94 -30.84 -0.45
C VAL A 149 1.98 -29.89 -1.20
N PRO A 150 1.95 -29.88 -2.55
CA PRO A 150 1.24 -28.84 -3.32
C PRO A 150 -0.30 -28.82 -3.23
N GLY A 151 -0.81 -27.59 -3.10
CA GLY A 151 -2.16 -27.02 -3.29
C GLY A 151 -1.95 -25.54 -3.71
N LEU A 152 -2.96 -24.67 -3.77
CA LEU A 152 -2.78 -23.24 -4.15
C LEU A 152 -2.02 -22.47 -3.03
N ASN A 153 -0.70 -22.55 -3.02
CA ASN A 153 0.13 -22.40 -1.81
C ASN A 153 1.37 -21.50 -2.03
N LEU A 154 1.84 -20.83 -0.97
CA LEU A 154 3.03 -19.96 -0.93
C LEU A 154 4.09 -20.56 0.02
N ASP A 155 5.22 -21.07 -0.48
CA ASP A 155 6.36 -21.56 0.34
C ASP A 155 7.46 -20.49 0.43
N LEU A 156 7.82 -20.08 1.65
CA LEU A 156 8.66 -18.93 1.95
C LEU A 156 10.14 -19.28 2.17
N ASP A 157 10.53 -20.56 2.27
CA ASP A 157 11.88 -20.95 2.75
C ASP A 157 12.79 -21.66 1.77
N SER A 158 12.25 -22.24 0.71
CA SER A 158 13.04 -23.07 -0.22
C SER A 158 13.93 -22.26 -1.19
N GLY A 159 14.12 -20.95 -0.99
CA GLY A 159 14.58 -20.03 -2.04
C GLY A 159 13.69 -20.11 -3.30
N LEU A 160 12.53 -20.74 -3.14
CA LEU A 160 11.60 -21.20 -4.16
C LEU A 160 10.31 -20.38 -4.03
N PHE A 161 10.47 -19.06 -3.91
CA PHE A 161 9.71 -18.22 -4.84
C PHE A 161 10.20 -18.52 -6.26
N LEU A 162 9.90 -19.72 -6.78
CA LEU A 162 9.46 -19.69 -8.16
C LEU A 162 8.12 -18.94 -8.01
N ASP A 163 7.97 -17.67 -8.38
CA ASP A 163 7.84 -17.23 -9.76
C ASP A 163 7.13 -18.23 -10.73
N ASN A 164 6.71 -19.43 -10.29
CA ASN A 164 6.01 -20.44 -11.09
C ASN A 164 4.72 -20.95 -10.43
N GLN A 165 4.29 -20.43 -9.27
CA GLN A 165 3.01 -20.86 -8.66
C GLN A 165 2.04 -19.72 -8.37
N VAL A 166 2.53 -18.48 -8.14
CA VAL A 166 1.81 -17.32 -8.67
C VAL A 166 2.50 -17.01 -9.99
N PRO A 167 1.88 -17.32 -11.14
CA PRO A 167 2.51 -16.97 -12.40
C PRO A 167 2.78 -15.47 -12.36
N PRO A 168 4.02 -15.01 -12.66
CA PRO A 168 4.30 -13.59 -12.78
C PRO A 168 3.24 -13.00 -13.68
N SER A 169 2.80 -11.79 -13.37
CA SER A 169 1.91 -11.07 -14.27
C SER A 169 2.49 -11.20 -15.68
N PRO A 170 1.71 -11.76 -16.64
CA PRO A 170 2.26 -12.16 -17.92
C PRO A 170 2.97 -10.96 -18.55
N THR A 171 4.21 -11.16 -19.01
CA THR A 171 4.95 -10.09 -19.69
C THR A 171 4.44 -9.89 -21.12
N THR A 172 3.80 -10.92 -21.68
CA THR A 172 3.12 -10.91 -22.98
C THR A 172 1.77 -11.62 -22.94
N ASP A 173 0.87 -11.26 -23.85
CA ASP A 173 -0.40 -11.96 -24.07
C ASP A 173 -0.22 -13.31 -24.82
N ILE A 174 -1.32 -14.06 -25.02
CA ILE A 174 -1.27 -15.36 -25.75
C ILE A 174 -0.83 -15.25 -27.22
N ASN A 175 -0.78 -14.04 -27.78
CA ASN A 175 -0.33 -13.77 -29.14
C ASN A 175 1.08 -13.17 -29.17
N GLY A 176 1.78 -13.13 -28.02
CA GLY A 176 3.12 -12.56 -27.89
C GLY A 176 3.15 -11.03 -27.84
N MET A 177 2.01 -10.36 -27.61
CA MET A 177 1.97 -8.91 -27.47
C MET A 177 2.54 -8.48 -26.12
N PRO A 178 3.52 -7.55 -26.06
CA PRO A 178 4.04 -7.03 -24.79
C PRO A 178 2.98 -6.35 -23.93
N LEU A 179 3.04 -6.56 -22.62
CA LEU A 179 2.24 -5.84 -21.62
C LEU A 179 3.00 -4.64 -21.04
N THR A 180 3.69 -3.90 -21.92
CA THR A 180 4.32 -2.60 -21.67
C THR A 180 4.02 -1.66 -22.84
N LEU A 181 4.48 -0.40 -22.77
CA LEU A 181 4.47 0.54 -23.89
C LEU A 181 5.75 0.40 -24.73
N THR A 182 5.62 0.40 -26.06
CA THR A 182 6.78 0.58 -26.95
C THR A 182 7.12 2.06 -27.13
N ALA A 183 8.36 2.39 -27.49
CA ALA A 183 8.78 3.77 -27.76
C ALA A 183 7.95 4.43 -28.89
N ASP A 184 7.52 3.64 -29.89
CA ASP A 184 6.65 4.11 -30.97
C ASP A 184 5.23 4.41 -30.49
N GLU A 185 4.67 3.57 -29.62
CA GLU A 185 3.35 3.82 -29.00
C GLU A 185 3.39 5.07 -28.12
N VAL A 186 4.49 5.29 -27.39
CA VAL A 186 4.72 6.51 -26.62
C VAL A 186 4.72 7.73 -27.54
N ASN A 187 5.51 7.72 -28.61
CA ASN A 187 5.52 8.84 -29.56
C ASN A 187 4.14 9.08 -30.19
N GLN A 188 3.44 8.01 -30.57
CA GLN A 188 2.10 8.10 -31.13
C GLN A 188 1.08 8.69 -30.13
N LEU A 189 1.18 8.36 -28.84
CA LEU A 189 0.32 8.95 -27.81
C LEU A 189 0.61 10.45 -27.60
N LEU A 190 1.87 10.88 -27.64
CA LEU A 190 2.25 12.30 -27.62
C LEU A 190 1.68 13.05 -28.84
N ASP A 191 1.83 12.47 -30.03
CA ASP A 191 1.25 13.00 -31.28
C ASP A 191 -0.26 13.12 -31.20
N ARG A 192 -0.94 12.10 -30.70
CA ARG A 192 -2.39 12.11 -30.55
C ARG A 192 -2.87 13.14 -29.55
N ALA A 193 -2.21 13.28 -28.41
CA ALA A 193 -2.55 14.27 -27.40
C ALA A 193 -2.40 15.69 -27.95
N SER A 194 -1.27 15.99 -28.60
CA SER A 194 -1.05 17.30 -29.22
C SER A 194 -2.06 17.61 -30.33
N ALA A 195 -2.41 16.61 -31.14
CA ALA A 195 -3.42 16.77 -32.18
C ALA A 195 -4.88 16.85 -31.65
N ALA A 196 -5.12 16.62 -30.35
CA ALA A 196 -6.47 16.57 -29.81
C ALA A 196 -7.12 17.96 -29.63
N SER A 197 -6.32 18.99 -29.34
CA SER A 197 -6.80 20.35 -29.12
C SER A 197 -6.10 21.34 -30.05
N PRO A 198 -6.78 22.41 -30.50
CA PRO A 198 -6.13 23.50 -31.23
C PRO A 198 -5.44 24.53 -30.32
N SER A 199 -5.42 24.32 -28.99
CA SER A 199 -4.86 25.28 -28.04
C SER A 199 -3.33 25.38 -28.09
N ASN A 200 -2.64 24.27 -28.37
CA ASN A 200 -1.20 24.19 -28.61
C ASN A 200 -0.33 24.75 -27.47
N ASP A 201 -0.83 24.81 -26.23
CA ASP A 201 -0.14 25.37 -25.07
C ASP A 201 -0.06 24.39 -23.88
N ALA A 202 -0.19 23.09 -24.14
CA ALA A 202 -0.05 22.04 -23.14
C ALA A 202 1.39 21.48 -23.05
N ILE A 203 1.69 20.90 -21.90
CA ILE A 203 2.76 19.93 -21.72
C ILE A 203 2.13 18.55 -21.54
N ILE A 204 2.63 17.57 -22.28
CA ILE A 204 2.13 16.19 -22.29
C ILE A 204 3.27 15.27 -21.84
N ALA A 205 3.00 14.41 -20.88
CA ALA A 205 3.96 13.44 -20.36
C ALA A 205 3.36 12.03 -20.33
N ILE A 206 4.22 11.04 -20.58
CA ILE A 206 3.88 9.62 -20.53
C ILE A 206 4.88 8.92 -19.61
N VAL A 207 4.36 8.08 -18.71
CA VAL A 207 5.16 7.26 -17.80
C VAL A 207 4.77 5.78 -17.92
N ASP A 208 5.69 4.87 -17.55
CA ASP A 208 5.33 3.46 -17.34
C ASP A 208 4.59 3.27 -16.01
N GLN A 209 4.24 2.02 -15.69
CA GLN A 209 3.53 1.69 -14.45
C GLN A 209 4.31 2.08 -13.19
N GLY A 210 5.66 2.04 -13.25
CA GLY A 210 6.55 2.45 -12.17
C GLY A 210 6.78 3.96 -12.08
N GLY A 211 6.21 4.75 -13.00
CA GLY A 211 6.33 6.21 -13.00
C GLY A 211 7.60 6.73 -13.70
N ARG A 212 8.35 5.85 -14.39
CA ARG A 212 9.52 6.21 -15.19
C ARG A 212 9.09 7.03 -16.40
N VAL A 213 9.79 8.13 -16.67
CA VAL A 213 9.51 9.03 -17.79
C VAL A 213 9.78 8.31 -19.12
N LEU A 214 8.75 8.15 -19.95
CA LEU A 214 8.87 7.50 -21.25
C LEU A 214 8.89 8.48 -22.43
N GLY A 215 8.25 9.64 -22.27
CA GLY A 215 8.14 10.64 -23.31
C GLY A 215 7.55 11.93 -22.76
N VAL A 216 8.07 13.06 -23.20
CA VAL A 216 7.58 14.41 -22.85
C VAL A 216 7.48 15.23 -24.11
N ARG A 217 6.35 15.93 -24.29
CA ARG A 217 6.14 16.92 -25.34
C ARG A 217 5.78 18.27 -24.75
N VAL A 218 6.41 19.31 -25.28
CA VAL A 218 6.10 20.70 -24.97
C VAL A 218 5.59 21.35 -26.24
N GLU A 219 4.34 21.80 -26.21
CA GLU A 219 3.68 22.42 -27.35
C GLU A 219 4.22 23.82 -27.68
N ASP A 220 4.09 24.25 -28.93
CA ASP A 220 4.73 25.48 -29.44
C ASP A 220 4.19 26.77 -28.79
N GLY A 221 2.95 26.73 -28.32
CA GLY A 221 2.24 27.82 -27.64
C GLY A 221 2.49 27.90 -26.14
N VAL A 222 3.20 26.94 -25.54
CA VAL A 222 3.64 27.06 -24.13
C VAL A 222 4.46 28.35 -23.99
N SER A 223 4.23 29.09 -22.91
CA SER A 223 4.81 30.43 -22.72
C SER A 223 6.33 30.44 -22.95
N PRO A 224 6.87 31.42 -23.70
CA PRO A 224 8.31 31.60 -23.82
C PRO A 224 9.02 31.83 -22.47
N THR A 225 8.31 32.31 -21.44
CA THR A 225 8.88 32.44 -20.08
C THR A 225 9.23 31.08 -19.49
N ILE A 226 8.44 30.05 -19.81
CA ILE A 226 8.66 28.67 -19.37
C ILE A 226 9.68 28.00 -20.28
N ARG A 227 9.49 28.03 -21.61
CA ARG A 227 10.34 27.28 -22.55
C ARG A 227 11.80 27.71 -22.58
N ASN A 228 12.08 28.98 -22.30
CA ASN A 228 13.44 29.53 -22.39
C ASN A 228 14.22 29.45 -21.07
N ASP A 229 13.59 28.97 -19.99
CA ASP A 229 14.21 28.85 -18.68
C ASP A 229 14.22 27.39 -18.22
N PRO A 230 15.40 26.74 -18.11
CA PRO A 230 15.49 25.31 -17.75
C PRO A 230 14.80 24.95 -16.43
N GLU A 231 14.90 25.81 -15.41
CA GLU A 231 14.31 25.57 -14.09
C GLU A 231 12.78 25.60 -14.16
N THR A 232 12.20 26.67 -14.72
CA THR A 232 10.75 26.79 -14.88
C THR A 232 10.19 25.74 -15.85
N LEU A 233 10.93 25.38 -16.89
CA LEU A 233 10.56 24.30 -17.81
C LEU A 233 10.47 22.96 -17.09
N THR A 234 11.50 22.61 -16.32
CA THR A 234 11.51 21.38 -15.50
C THR A 234 10.34 21.37 -14.52
N PHE A 235 10.11 22.46 -13.78
CA PHE A 235 9.01 22.59 -12.83
C PHE A 235 7.62 22.40 -13.50
N ALA A 236 7.45 22.95 -14.70
CA ALA A 236 6.21 22.81 -15.48
C ALA A 236 6.04 21.37 -16.01
N ILE A 237 7.11 20.72 -16.48
CA ILE A 237 7.08 19.32 -16.94
C ILE A 237 6.76 18.37 -15.80
N ASP A 238 7.33 18.58 -14.61
CA ASP A 238 7.01 17.77 -13.43
C ASP A 238 5.53 17.90 -13.02
N GLY A 239 4.85 18.99 -13.39
CA GLY A 239 3.39 19.12 -13.26
C GLY A 239 2.62 18.14 -14.16
N ALA A 240 3.06 17.97 -15.41
CA ALA A 240 2.50 16.96 -16.31
C ALA A 240 2.84 15.54 -15.85
N LEU A 241 4.05 15.31 -15.35
CA LEU A 241 4.46 14.02 -14.79
C LEU A 241 3.67 13.66 -13.54
N ALA A 242 3.37 14.61 -12.66
CA ALA A 242 2.55 14.36 -11.48
C ALA A 242 1.16 13.82 -11.85
N LYS A 243 0.55 14.36 -12.92
CA LYS A 243 -0.70 13.83 -13.48
C LYS A 243 -0.53 12.44 -14.08
N ALA A 244 0.52 12.24 -14.89
CA ALA A 244 0.80 10.93 -15.51
C ALA A 244 0.99 9.84 -14.46
N ARG A 245 1.81 10.12 -13.44
CA ARG A 245 2.08 9.25 -12.29
C ARG A 245 0.83 8.97 -11.49
N THR A 246 -0.06 9.93 -11.32
CA THR A 246 -1.36 9.67 -10.65
C THR A 246 -2.16 8.59 -11.39
N GLY A 247 -2.23 8.66 -12.72
CA GLY A 247 -2.87 7.61 -13.52
C GLY A 247 -2.18 6.26 -13.40
N ALA A 248 -0.85 6.23 -13.41
CA ALA A 248 -0.04 5.00 -13.33
C ALA A 248 -0.04 4.35 -11.93
N PHE A 249 -0.04 5.16 -10.87
CA PHE A 249 0.17 4.67 -9.52
C PHE A 249 -1.09 4.15 -8.86
N PHE A 250 -2.21 4.87 -9.00
CA PHE A 250 -3.46 4.58 -8.29
C PHE A 250 -4.36 3.58 -9.00
N ALA A 251 -4.27 3.51 -10.33
CA ALA A 251 -5.05 2.55 -11.09
C ALA A 251 -4.55 1.12 -10.85
N ASN A 252 -5.38 0.15 -11.23
CA ASN A 252 -5.00 -1.25 -11.27
C ASN A 252 -5.62 -1.91 -12.51
N ASN A 253 -5.30 -3.18 -12.74
CA ASN A 253 -5.78 -3.94 -13.90
C ASN A 253 -7.31 -4.03 -14.02
N THR A 254 -8.06 -3.74 -12.95
CA THR A 254 -9.51 -3.89 -12.91
C THR A 254 -10.28 -2.59 -12.64
N ALA A 255 -9.62 -1.51 -12.23
CA ALA A 255 -10.26 -0.23 -11.94
C ALA A 255 -9.42 0.97 -12.41
N PRO A 256 -10.00 1.87 -13.24
CA PRO A 256 -9.34 3.10 -13.67
C PRO A 256 -9.48 4.19 -12.58
N LEU A 257 -8.48 4.33 -11.70
CA LEU A 257 -8.40 5.48 -10.81
C LEU A 257 -7.63 6.59 -11.53
N THR A 258 -8.35 7.66 -11.89
CA THR A 258 -7.80 8.84 -12.58
C THR A 258 -7.43 9.91 -11.57
N SER A 259 -6.69 10.94 -11.98
CA SER A 259 -6.45 12.10 -11.10
C SER A 259 -7.74 12.80 -10.69
N ARG A 260 -8.81 12.69 -11.48
CA ARG A 260 -10.16 13.12 -11.09
C ARG A 260 -10.77 12.22 -10.01
N THR A 261 -10.65 10.90 -10.13
CA THR A 261 -11.09 9.98 -9.08
C THR A 261 -10.35 10.30 -7.77
N VAL A 262 -9.03 10.48 -7.84
CA VAL A 262 -8.19 10.84 -6.68
C VAL A 262 -8.60 12.20 -6.11
N GLN A 263 -8.92 13.19 -6.94
CA GLN A 263 -9.49 14.46 -6.49
C GLN A 263 -10.77 14.30 -5.68
N ALA A 264 -11.68 13.45 -6.14
CA ALA A 264 -12.95 13.23 -5.47
C ALA A 264 -12.79 12.45 -4.16
N LEU A 265 -11.77 11.59 -4.07
CA LEU A 265 -11.46 10.79 -2.89
C LEU A 265 -10.61 11.54 -1.86
N SER A 266 -9.82 12.52 -2.28
CA SER A 266 -8.82 13.16 -1.42
C SER A 266 -9.39 14.38 -0.72
N GLU A 267 -9.64 14.24 0.57
CA GLU A 267 -10.11 15.33 1.44
C GLU A 267 -8.96 15.87 2.31
N SER A 268 -7.76 15.93 1.72
CA SER A 268 -6.60 16.63 2.28
C SER A 268 -6.87 18.12 2.37
N THR A 269 -6.36 18.75 3.42
CA THR A 269 -6.22 20.21 3.40
C THR A 269 -5.03 20.57 2.53
N ILE A 270 -5.24 21.39 1.51
CA ILE A 270 -4.21 21.88 0.59
C ILE A 270 -4.15 23.39 0.70
N LEU A 271 -3.02 23.92 1.16
CA LEU A 271 -2.81 25.34 1.34
C LEU A 271 -2.45 26.03 0.03
N GLN A 272 -2.84 27.29 -0.14
CA GLN A 272 -2.32 28.13 -1.24
C GLN A 272 -0.79 28.16 -1.24
N ARG A 273 -0.18 28.22 -0.06
CA ARG A 273 1.28 28.21 0.10
C ARG A 273 1.98 26.95 -0.40
N GLU A 274 1.27 25.81 -0.44
CA GLU A 274 1.79 24.57 -1.02
C GLU A 274 1.72 24.61 -2.55
N VAL A 275 0.63 25.13 -3.12
CA VAL A 275 0.40 25.17 -4.57
C VAL A 275 1.26 26.25 -5.24
N GLU A 276 1.40 27.42 -4.62
CA GLU A 276 2.22 28.56 -5.07
C GLU A 276 3.63 28.48 -4.47
N SER A 277 4.29 27.33 -4.67
CA SER A 277 5.66 27.13 -4.23
C SER A 277 6.45 26.24 -5.20
N ASP A 278 7.76 26.27 -5.08
CA ASP A 278 8.66 25.49 -5.93
C ASP A 278 9.62 24.67 -5.05
N PRO A 279 9.68 23.33 -5.23
CA PRO A 279 10.54 22.46 -4.44
C PRO A 279 12.02 22.60 -4.79
N ASN A 280 12.36 23.27 -5.89
CA ASN A 280 13.74 23.44 -6.34
C ASN A 280 14.42 24.69 -5.75
N ILE A 281 13.66 25.56 -5.08
CA ILE A 281 14.23 26.75 -4.46
C ILE A 281 15.08 26.37 -3.25
N THR A 282 16.37 26.68 -3.33
CA THR A 282 17.36 26.31 -2.30
C THR A 282 17.51 27.32 -1.18
N ASP A 283 16.99 28.56 -1.32
CA ASP A 283 17.02 29.54 -0.23
C ASP A 283 16.06 29.11 0.91
N PRO A 284 16.57 28.75 2.10
CA PRO A 284 15.74 28.31 3.23
C PRO A 284 14.76 29.38 3.73
N ASN A 285 15.05 30.66 3.46
CA ASN A 285 14.22 31.79 3.89
C ASN A 285 13.26 32.26 2.81
N SER A 286 13.27 31.65 1.62
CA SER A 286 12.40 32.05 0.54
C SER A 286 10.93 31.78 0.89
N PRO A 287 10.03 32.76 0.72
CA PRO A 287 8.60 32.55 0.85
C PRO A 287 8.01 31.80 -0.36
N LEU A 288 8.83 31.39 -1.33
CA LEU A 288 8.43 30.60 -2.50
C LEU A 288 8.92 29.15 -2.42
N ARG A 289 9.87 28.80 -1.53
CA ARG A 289 10.28 27.40 -1.33
C ARG A 289 9.13 26.56 -0.77
N GLY A 290 8.87 25.38 -1.32
CA GLY A 290 7.83 24.47 -0.80
C GLY A 290 7.49 23.36 -1.77
N PRO A 291 6.43 22.57 -1.54
CA PRO A 291 6.19 21.37 -2.33
C PRO A 291 5.78 21.65 -3.80
N GLY A 292 5.14 22.77 -4.10
CA GLY A 292 4.59 23.03 -5.44
C GLY A 292 3.49 22.04 -5.85
N THR A 293 2.63 21.70 -4.91
CA THR A 293 1.65 20.60 -5.03
C THR A 293 0.70 20.78 -6.22
N MET A 294 0.46 19.69 -6.96
CA MET A 294 -0.45 19.65 -8.11
C MET A 294 -1.90 19.33 -7.70
N ALA A 295 -2.45 20.09 -6.76
CA ALA A 295 -3.76 19.82 -6.17
C ALA A 295 -4.65 21.06 -6.04
N ARG A 296 -5.93 20.84 -5.73
CA ARG A 296 -6.88 21.91 -5.50
C ARG A 296 -6.73 22.49 -4.08
N ILE A 297 -6.50 23.79 -3.99
CA ILE A 297 -6.53 24.55 -2.72
C ILE A 297 -7.89 24.37 -2.02
N GLY A 298 -7.83 24.13 -0.73
CA GLY A 298 -9.01 24.11 0.13
C GLY A 298 -8.81 23.35 1.43
N VAL A 299 -9.73 23.59 2.36
CA VAL A 299 -9.85 22.81 3.59
C VAL A 299 -10.61 21.53 3.30
N GLY A 300 -10.04 20.40 3.71
CA GLY A 300 -10.61 19.06 3.59
C GLY A 300 -11.26 18.55 4.88
N GLY A 301 -11.39 17.23 5.04
CA GLY A 301 -11.76 16.61 6.32
C GLY A 301 -12.84 15.52 6.29
N HIS A 302 -13.73 15.50 5.28
CA HIS A 302 -14.86 14.55 5.20
C HIS A 302 -15.11 14.08 3.77
N PHE A 303 -15.26 12.76 3.54
CA PHE A 303 -15.62 12.20 2.23
C PHE A 303 -17.02 11.57 2.26
N PRO A 304 -17.98 12.06 1.45
CA PRO A 304 -17.83 13.10 0.45
C PRO A 304 -17.84 14.48 1.10
N ARG A 305 -17.16 15.43 0.46
CA ARG A 305 -17.04 16.80 0.95
C ARG A 305 -18.36 17.38 1.46
N ASN A 306 -18.30 18.06 2.60
CA ASN A 306 -19.42 18.73 3.27
C ASN A 306 -20.52 17.80 3.79
N VAL A 307 -20.27 16.49 3.88
CA VAL A 307 -21.18 15.57 4.56
C VAL A 307 -20.54 15.11 5.87
N ASN A 308 -20.99 15.69 6.98
CA ASN A 308 -20.45 15.39 8.30
C ASN A 308 -20.65 13.91 8.64
N PHE A 309 -19.71 13.37 9.43
CA PHE A 309 -19.73 11.98 9.93
C PHE A 309 -19.61 10.87 8.87
N THR A 310 -19.09 11.19 7.69
CA THR A 310 -18.82 10.21 6.63
C THR A 310 -17.42 9.61 6.73
N PRO A 311 -17.17 8.42 6.14
CA PRO A 311 -15.88 7.75 6.25
C PRO A 311 -14.77 8.60 5.65
N GLN A 312 -13.56 8.43 6.19
CA GLN A 312 -12.43 9.25 5.80
C GLN A 312 -11.68 8.52 4.68
N VAL A 313 -11.64 9.11 3.49
CA VAL A 313 -10.74 8.70 2.42
C VAL A 313 -9.83 9.88 2.15
N ASP A 314 -8.54 9.63 2.03
CA ASP A 314 -7.58 10.68 1.72
C ASP A 314 -6.32 10.09 1.12
N LEU A 315 -6.14 10.35 -0.17
CA LEU A 315 -5.03 9.79 -0.93
C LEU A 315 -3.98 10.86 -1.22
N ALA A 316 -4.29 12.15 -1.12
CA ALA A 316 -3.34 13.19 -1.53
C ALA A 316 -2.20 13.41 -0.52
N GLN A 317 -2.38 13.06 0.77
CA GLN A 317 -1.28 13.20 1.75
C GLN A 317 -0.10 12.26 1.48
N ILE A 318 -0.24 11.24 0.62
CA ILE A 318 0.92 10.43 0.19
C ILE A 318 1.92 11.24 -0.62
N GLU A 319 1.53 12.41 -1.11
CA GLU A 319 2.38 13.29 -1.91
C GLU A 319 3.74 13.53 -1.27
N TYR A 320 3.80 13.58 0.07
CA TYR A 320 5.03 13.83 0.82
C TYR A 320 5.94 12.61 0.91
N SER A 321 5.39 11.40 0.74
CA SER A 321 6.12 10.13 0.66
C SER A 321 6.48 9.72 -0.77
N ASN A 322 5.60 9.99 -1.74
CA ASN A 322 5.82 9.68 -3.16
C ASN A 322 6.88 10.58 -3.84
N ARG A 323 7.49 11.48 -3.08
CA ARG A 323 8.60 12.34 -3.52
C ARG A 323 9.96 11.72 -3.33
N ASP A 324 10.03 10.47 -2.88
CA ASP A 324 11.26 9.70 -2.79
C ASP A 324 12.10 9.79 -4.07
N THR A 325 13.40 9.98 -3.91
CA THR A 325 14.33 10.28 -5.01
C THR A 325 15.68 9.60 -4.79
N THR A 326 16.51 9.53 -5.84
CA THR A 326 17.86 8.94 -5.76
C THR A 326 18.76 9.62 -4.71
N PHE A 327 18.54 10.91 -4.44
CA PHE A 327 19.26 11.66 -3.42
C PHE A 327 18.30 12.10 -2.31
N HIS A 328 18.65 11.80 -1.06
CA HIS A 328 18.00 12.38 0.11
C HIS A 328 18.51 13.82 0.30
N PRO A 329 17.64 14.79 0.63
CA PRO A 329 17.99 16.21 0.76
C PRO A 329 18.82 16.58 2.01
N GLY A 330 19.58 15.63 2.56
CA GLY A 330 20.44 15.85 3.72
C GLY A 330 19.75 16.35 5.01
N PRO A 331 20.56 16.70 6.03
CA PRO A 331 20.10 17.36 7.25
C PRO A 331 19.42 18.72 7.06
N ASP A 332 19.78 19.50 6.04
CA ASP A 332 19.16 20.81 5.78
C ASP A 332 17.76 20.70 5.16
N ARG A 333 17.42 19.52 4.61
CA ARG A 333 16.14 19.16 3.98
C ARG A 333 15.89 19.93 2.69
N ILE A 334 16.93 20.36 2.01
CA ILE A 334 16.89 21.13 0.77
C ILE A 334 17.69 20.38 -0.28
N LYS A 335 17.00 19.76 -1.23
CA LYS A 335 17.71 19.10 -2.33
C LYS A 335 18.47 20.11 -3.19
N GLY A 336 19.61 19.68 -3.71
CA GLY A 336 20.50 20.48 -4.56
C GLY A 336 21.54 21.27 -3.77
N THR A 337 21.69 21.02 -2.47
CA THR A 337 22.72 21.61 -1.61
C THR A 337 23.88 20.62 -1.40
N ALA A 338 24.87 21.02 -0.58
CA ALA A 338 26.11 20.26 -0.44
C ALA A 338 25.99 19.03 0.48
N ASP A 339 24.91 18.90 1.24
CA ASP A 339 24.67 17.81 2.19
C ASP A 339 23.68 16.75 1.68
N ASP A 340 23.27 16.85 0.42
CA ASP A 340 22.53 15.78 -0.28
C ASP A 340 23.28 14.44 -0.16
N VAL A 341 22.52 13.38 0.11
CA VAL A 341 23.06 12.03 0.28
C VAL A 341 22.51 11.11 -0.79
N GLU A 342 23.40 10.50 -1.57
CA GLU A 342 23.05 9.44 -2.52
C GLU A 342 22.60 8.18 -1.76
N LEU A 343 21.42 7.67 -2.11
CA LEU A 343 20.91 6.42 -1.53
C LEU A 343 21.39 5.24 -2.38
N PRO A 344 21.87 4.13 -1.77
CA PRO A 344 22.32 2.95 -2.51
C PRO A 344 21.26 2.41 -3.47
N ASN A 345 20.03 2.27 -2.96
CA ASN A 345 18.82 2.09 -3.75
C ASN A 345 17.68 2.84 -3.07
N ARG A 346 16.51 2.83 -3.73
CA ARG A 346 15.25 3.34 -3.18
C ARG A 346 15.01 2.84 -1.74
N PHE A 347 14.59 3.74 -0.85
CA PHE A 347 14.45 3.53 0.60
C PHE A 347 15.73 3.14 1.36
N ASN A 348 16.92 3.39 0.81
CA ASN A 348 18.20 2.98 1.38
C ASN A 348 18.34 1.45 1.54
N ILE A 349 17.76 0.70 0.59
CA ILE A 349 17.80 -0.77 0.59
C ILE A 349 19.13 -1.24 -0.02
N PRO A 350 19.88 -2.13 0.63
CA PRO A 350 21.13 -2.63 0.10
C PRO A 350 20.90 -3.80 -0.89
N ASP A 351 21.81 -4.01 -1.84
CA ASP A 351 21.65 -5.02 -2.92
C ASP A 351 21.54 -6.44 -2.39
N GLU A 352 22.17 -6.76 -1.24
CA GLU A 352 22.25 -8.12 -0.71
C GLU A 352 20.90 -8.71 -0.31
N VAL A 353 19.91 -7.86 -0.06
CA VAL A 353 18.55 -8.25 0.36
C VAL A 353 17.52 -8.11 -0.77
N ILE A 354 17.96 -7.73 -1.97
CA ILE A 354 17.09 -7.63 -3.15
C ILE A 354 17.15 -8.97 -3.92
N PRO A 355 16.01 -9.56 -4.32
CA PRO A 355 16.00 -10.80 -5.08
C PRO A 355 16.79 -10.69 -6.40
N LYS A 356 17.66 -11.66 -6.68
CA LYS A 356 18.48 -11.67 -7.92
C LYS A 356 17.66 -11.55 -9.21
N ARG A 357 16.46 -12.17 -9.25
CA ARG A 357 15.54 -12.06 -10.40
C ARG A 357 15.15 -10.61 -10.72
N ILE A 358 15.22 -9.71 -9.74
CA ILE A 358 14.95 -8.27 -9.90
C ILE A 358 16.23 -7.53 -10.32
N LEU A 359 17.34 -7.78 -9.62
CA LEU A 359 18.63 -7.12 -9.89
C LEU A 359 19.19 -7.47 -11.29
N ASP A 360 19.20 -8.75 -11.66
CA ASP A 360 19.76 -9.23 -12.93
C ASP A 360 19.02 -8.65 -14.16
N GLN A 361 17.80 -8.15 -13.97
CA GLN A 361 16.94 -7.56 -15.00
C GLN A 361 16.82 -6.03 -14.90
N ASP A 362 17.52 -5.39 -13.96
CA ASP A 362 17.41 -3.94 -13.69
C ASP A 362 15.95 -3.50 -13.44
N LEU A 363 15.22 -4.31 -12.67
CA LEU A 363 13.80 -4.11 -12.35
C LEU A 363 13.58 -3.58 -10.93
N PHE A 364 14.65 -3.33 -10.16
CA PHE A 364 14.45 -2.80 -8.82
C PHE A 364 13.74 -1.45 -8.89
N ILE A 365 12.91 -1.20 -7.89
CA ILE A 365 11.96 -0.09 -7.87
C ILE A 365 12.71 1.24 -7.94
N GLN A 366 12.76 1.83 -9.13
CA GLN A 366 13.41 3.12 -9.34
C GLN A 366 12.59 4.23 -8.65
N PRO A 367 13.24 5.20 -7.98
CA PRO A 367 12.55 6.37 -7.47
C PRO A 367 11.91 7.18 -8.60
N PRO A 368 10.74 7.81 -8.40
CA PRO A 368 10.10 8.68 -9.38
C PRO A 368 10.79 10.04 -9.47
N ASP A 369 12.07 10.07 -9.86
CA ASP A 369 12.87 11.28 -9.96
C ASP A 369 12.28 12.34 -10.90
N SER A 370 12.63 13.61 -10.68
CA SER A 370 12.22 14.74 -11.52
C SER A 370 12.67 14.57 -12.97
N TYR A 371 11.90 15.17 -13.89
CA TYR A 371 12.35 15.35 -15.27
C TYR A 371 13.75 15.98 -15.37
N GLY A 372 14.04 17.00 -14.56
CA GLY A 372 15.33 17.70 -14.59
C GLY A 372 16.50 16.79 -14.22
N PHE A 373 16.29 15.88 -13.27
CA PHE A 373 17.27 14.86 -12.91
C PHE A 373 17.46 13.83 -14.04
N VAL A 374 16.36 13.25 -14.54
CA VAL A 374 16.41 12.18 -15.53
C VAL A 374 16.98 12.64 -16.87
N SER A 375 16.62 13.84 -17.32
CA SER A 375 17.16 14.45 -18.54
C SER A 375 18.54 15.09 -18.34
N GLY A 376 18.93 15.36 -17.09
CA GLY A 376 20.10 16.16 -16.74
C GLY A 376 19.95 17.67 -17.03
N LEU A 377 18.77 18.13 -17.47
CA LEU A 377 18.50 19.55 -17.71
C LEU A 377 18.62 20.40 -16.44
N TYR A 378 18.17 19.85 -15.31
CA TYR A 378 18.28 20.49 -14.00
C TYR A 378 18.51 19.41 -12.92
N PRO A 379 19.76 18.97 -12.71
CA PRO A 379 20.06 17.78 -11.90
C PRO A 379 19.63 17.87 -10.43
N GLY A 380 19.55 19.07 -9.85
CA GLY A 380 19.07 19.29 -8.48
C GLY A 380 17.56 19.23 -8.32
N ALA A 381 16.80 19.02 -9.40
CA ALA A 381 15.36 19.13 -9.38
C ALA A 381 14.66 18.02 -8.58
N GLN A 382 13.52 18.39 -8.00
CA GLN A 382 12.64 17.52 -7.22
C GLN A 382 11.32 17.26 -7.95
N PRO A 383 10.82 16.01 -7.91
CA PRO A 383 9.53 15.70 -8.51
C PRO A 383 8.40 16.38 -7.74
N ARG A 384 7.32 16.69 -8.46
CA ARG A 384 6.06 17.21 -7.90
C ARG A 384 5.06 16.12 -7.52
N GLY A 385 5.56 14.88 -7.35
CA GLY A 385 4.83 13.69 -6.90
C GLY A 385 3.63 13.29 -7.76
N ILE A 386 2.42 13.45 -7.23
CA ILE A 386 1.10 13.12 -7.77
C ILE A 386 0.21 14.37 -7.85
N SER A 387 -0.94 14.24 -8.48
CA SER A 387 -1.87 15.33 -8.74
C SER A 387 -3.30 14.96 -8.43
N THR A 388 -4.06 15.93 -7.92
CA THR A 388 -5.52 15.87 -7.87
C THR A 388 -6.17 16.74 -8.95
N LEU A 389 -5.44 17.25 -9.94
CA LEU A 389 -6.01 18.01 -11.05
C LEU A 389 -6.34 17.06 -12.20
N PRO A 390 -7.56 17.12 -12.79
CA PRO A 390 -7.93 16.32 -13.95
C PRO A 390 -6.93 16.45 -15.10
N GLY A 391 -6.71 15.37 -15.86
CA GLY A 391 -5.69 15.29 -16.92
C GLY A 391 -4.68 14.16 -16.73
N GLY A 392 -4.71 13.46 -15.60
CA GLY A 392 -3.94 12.25 -15.33
C GLY A 392 -4.78 10.99 -15.49
N LEU A 393 -4.45 10.14 -16.46
CA LEU A 393 -5.22 8.93 -16.79
C LEU A 393 -4.32 7.69 -16.86
N PRO A 394 -4.81 6.52 -16.43
CA PRO A 394 -4.11 5.27 -16.66
C PRO A 394 -4.12 4.90 -18.14
N ILE A 395 -3.03 4.28 -18.59
CA ILE A 395 -2.93 3.65 -19.90
C ILE A 395 -3.17 2.16 -19.71
N LEU A 396 -4.32 1.68 -20.20
CA LEU A 396 -4.73 0.29 -20.09
C LEU A 396 -4.64 -0.39 -21.45
N ARG A 397 -3.98 -1.54 -21.47
CA ARG A 397 -3.88 -2.43 -22.63
C ARG A 397 -4.88 -3.56 -22.49
N LEU A 398 -5.74 -3.74 -23.49
CA LEU A 398 -6.55 -4.93 -23.62
C LEU A 398 -5.72 -6.05 -24.24
N TYR A 399 -5.78 -7.23 -23.64
CA TYR A 399 -5.02 -8.39 -24.08
C TYR A 399 -5.82 -9.67 -23.90
N LYS A 400 -5.45 -10.72 -24.65
CA LYS A 400 -6.08 -12.03 -24.55
C LYS A 400 -5.26 -12.94 -23.63
N THR A 401 -5.93 -13.60 -22.70
CA THR A 401 -5.35 -14.63 -21.83
C THR A 401 -6.11 -15.94 -22.01
N GLU A 402 -5.44 -17.07 -21.84
CA GLU A 402 -6.07 -18.38 -21.76
C GLU A 402 -6.09 -18.84 -20.30
N ILE A 403 -7.27 -19.18 -19.78
CA ILE A 403 -7.44 -19.75 -18.43
C ILE A 403 -8.31 -20.99 -18.57
N ASN A 404 -7.77 -22.16 -18.21
CA ASN A 404 -8.46 -23.46 -18.28
C ASN A 404 -9.05 -23.76 -19.68
N GLY A 405 -8.32 -23.46 -20.76
CA GLY A 405 -8.77 -23.68 -22.13
C GLY A 405 -9.77 -22.64 -22.68
N LEU A 406 -10.11 -21.61 -21.89
CA LEU A 406 -10.98 -20.51 -22.32
C LEU A 406 -10.18 -19.23 -22.55
N ILE A 407 -10.27 -18.69 -23.77
CA ILE A 407 -9.71 -17.38 -24.10
C ILE A 407 -10.62 -16.28 -23.55
N ARG A 408 -10.04 -15.38 -22.75
CA ARG A 408 -10.73 -14.21 -22.18
C ARG A 408 -9.95 -12.95 -22.50
N THR A 409 -10.68 -11.84 -22.64
CA THR A 409 -10.05 -10.50 -22.70
C THR A 409 -9.87 -9.97 -21.29
N ARG A 410 -8.73 -9.34 -21.05
CA ARG A 410 -8.30 -8.71 -19.80
C ARG A 410 -7.76 -7.31 -20.10
N ALA A 411 -7.66 -6.49 -19.06
CA ALA A 411 -6.95 -5.22 -19.11
C ALA A 411 -5.68 -5.33 -18.24
N SER A 412 -4.60 -4.71 -18.70
CA SER A 412 -3.36 -4.55 -17.95
C SER A 412 -3.00 -3.08 -17.91
N LEU A 413 -2.68 -2.57 -16.73
CA LEU A 413 -2.12 -1.24 -16.55
C LEU A 413 -0.67 -1.24 -17.03
N ILE A 414 -0.37 -0.41 -18.02
CA ILE A 414 0.96 -0.37 -18.65
C ILE A 414 1.64 1.00 -18.57
N GLY A 415 0.98 1.98 -17.94
CA GLY A 415 1.51 3.33 -17.78
C GLY A 415 0.46 4.37 -17.42
N GLY A 416 0.85 5.63 -17.53
CA GLY A 416 -0.02 6.79 -17.30
C GLY A 416 0.29 7.91 -18.29
N ILE A 417 -0.74 8.68 -18.66
CA ILE A 417 -0.62 9.91 -19.44
C ILE A 417 -1.04 11.10 -18.59
N GLY A 418 -0.29 12.18 -18.67
CA GLY A 418 -0.55 13.45 -18.01
C GLY A 418 -0.55 14.60 -19.00
N VAL A 419 -1.59 15.43 -18.95
CA VAL A 419 -1.69 16.67 -19.74
C VAL A 419 -1.80 17.84 -18.78
N PHE A 420 -0.99 18.87 -18.94
CA PHE A 420 -0.96 20.02 -18.07
C PHE A 420 -0.87 21.32 -18.85
N PHE A 421 -1.66 22.32 -18.48
CA PHE A 421 -1.54 23.69 -19.01
C PHE A 421 -0.78 24.58 -18.02
N PRO A 422 0.50 24.87 -18.27
CA PRO A 422 1.35 25.52 -17.27
C PRO A 422 1.16 27.04 -17.17
N GLY A 423 0.42 27.67 -18.07
CA GLY A 423 0.28 29.13 -18.13
C GLY A 423 1.62 29.84 -18.28
N GLU A 424 1.84 30.89 -17.49
CA GLU A 424 3.10 31.66 -17.52
C GLU A 424 4.09 31.24 -16.43
N THR A 425 3.63 30.56 -15.38
CA THR A 425 4.39 30.29 -14.15
C THR A 425 4.69 28.81 -13.90
N GLY A 426 3.92 27.89 -14.50
CA GLY A 426 4.01 26.45 -14.22
C GLY A 426 3.29 26.00 -12.94
N TYR A 427 2.73 26.92 -12.15
CA TYR A 427 1.95 26.58 -10.96
C TYR A 427 0.60 25.95 -11.32
N ALA A 428 0.08 25.08 -10.45
CA ALA A 428 -1.20 24.39 -10.69
C ALA A 428 -2.41 25.34 -10.81
N ILE A 429 -2.31 26.54 -10.24
CA ILE A 429 -3.33 27.59 -10.28
C ILE A 429 -3.55 28.19 -11.68
N GLU A 430 -2.56 28.11 -12.56
CA GLU A 430 -2.67 28.60 -13.95
C GLU A 430 -3.62 27.74 -14.78
N GLU A 431 -3.65 26.44 -14.51
CA GLU A 431 -4.54 25.51 -15.21
C GLU A 431 -5.97 25.61 -14.71
N ASN A 432 -6.16 25.80 -13.41
CA ASN A 432 -7.46 25.69 -12.78
C ASN A 432 -7.93 27.05 -12.21
N SER A 433 -8.84 27.69 -12.95
CA SER A 433 -9.42 28.98 -12.60
C SER A 433 -10.13 29.00 -11.24
N ILE A 434 -10.57 27.84 -10.73
CA ILE A 434 -11.25 27.68 -9.42
C ILE A 434 -10.26 27.79 -8.24
N LEU A 435 -8.96 27.57 -8.47
CA LEU A 435 -7.93 27.62 -7.41
C LEU A 435 -7.53 29.04 -7.02
N ASN A 436 -7.67 29.99 -7.95
CA ASN A 436 -7.32 31.38 -7.72
C ASN A 436 -8.41 32.09 -6.91
N GLY A 437 -8.79 31.59 -5.73
CA GLY A 437 -9.90 32.10 -4.90
C GLY A 437 -9.89 33.60 -4.59
N LEU A 438 -8.80 34.30 -4.90
CA LEU A 438 -8.68 35.77 -4.85
C LEU A 438 -9.31 36.47 -6.08
N ALA A 439 -9.49 35.76 -7.20
CA ALA A 439 -10.04 36.20 -8.47
C ALA A 439 -10.67 35.03 -9.28
N PHE A 440 -11.49 34.18 -8.66
CA PHE A 440 -12.26 33.17 -9.40
C PHE A 440 -13.10 33.88 -10.47
N ASP A 441 -12.67 33.76 -11.71
CA ASP A 441 -13.36 34.29 -12.87
C ASP A 441 -14.15 33.15 -13.53
N PRO A 442 -15.46 33.03 -13.28
CA PRO A 442 -16.28 31.98 -13.89
C PRO A 442 -16.36 32.08 -15.42
N SER A 443 -15.83 33.15 -16.03
CA SER A 443 -15.73 33.29 -17.49
C SER A 443 -14.45 32.67 -18.07
N LYS A 444 -13.43 32.39 -17.25
CA LYS A 444 -12.22 31.67 -17.69
C LYS A 444 -12.43 30.16 -17.60
N PRO A 445 -12.16 29.40 -18.68
CA PRO A 445 -12.30 27.95 -18.66
C PRO A 445 -11.33 27.31 -17.67
N ASP A 446 -11.80 26.31 -16.92
CA ASP A 446 -10.94 25.42 -16.13
C ASP A 446 -10.23 24.47 -17.08
N ARG A 447 -8.97 24.76 -17.38
CA ARG A 447 -8.16 24.05 -18.38
C ARG A 447 -7.84 22.62 -17.96
N SER A 448 -8.05 22.26 -16.69
CA SER A 448 -7.93 20.85 -16.27
C SER A 448 -8.99 19.96 -16.91
N GLN A 449 -10.15 20.50 -17.30
CA GLN A 449 -11.19 19.77 -18.03
C GLN A 449 -10.77 19.50 -19.47
N GLU A 450 -10.17 20.48 -20.13
CA GLU A 450 -9.56 20.31 -21.45
C GLU A 450 -8.41 19.31 -21.39
N ALA A 451 -7.56 19.37 -20.37
CA ALA A 451 -6.45 18.43 -20.17
C ALA A 451 -6.96 16.97 -20.05
N GLU A 452 -8.02 16.75 -19.27
CA GLU A 452 -8.68 15.44 -19.19
C GLU A 452 -9.26 15.01 -20.54
N ALA A 453 -9.91 15.92 -21.27
CA ALA A 453 -10.47 15.62 -22.58
C ALA A 453 -9.38 15.24 -23.60
N ILE A 454 -8.26 15.96 -23.63
CA ILE A 454 -7.08 15.65 -24.46
C ILE A 454 -6.55 14.25 -24.13
N ALA A 455 -6.35 13.95 -22.85
CA ALA A 455 -5.86 12.64 -22.41
C ALA A 455 -6.82 11.50 -22.80
N ILE A 456 -8.14 11.70 -22.64
CA ILE A 456 -9.16 10.72 -23.07
C ILE A 456 -9.12 10.51 -24.60
N ALA A 457 -9.00 11.59 -25.37
CA ALA A 457 -8.92 11.52 -26.83
C ALA A 457 -7.64 10.81 -27.30
N ALA A 458 -6.51 11.12 -26.67
CA ALA A 458 -5.22 10.49 -26.94
C ALA A 458 -5.28 8.97 -26.77
N LEU A 459 -5.94 8.49 -25.71
CA LEU A 459 -6.13 7.06 -25.45
C LEU A 459 -7.21 6.39 -26.31
N GLY A 460 -7.84 7.13 -27.24
CA GLY A 460 -8.83 6.59 -28.17
C GLY A 460 -10.27 6.58 -27.65
N GLY A 461 -10.51 7.18 -26.49
CA GLY A 461 -11.82 7.29 -25.85
C GLY A 461 -12.09 6.24 -24.77
N VAL A 462 -13.37 6.12 -24.39
CA VAL A 462 -13.85 5.21 -23.36
C VAL A 462 -14.61 4.06 -24.01
N VAL A 463 -14.17 2.83 -23.73
CA VAL A 463 -14.62 1.59 -24.37
C VAL A 463 -15.31 0.64 -23.39
N ASP A 464 -16.30 -0.11 -23.87
CA ASP A 464 -16.93 -1.18 -23.09
C ASP A 464 -16.08 -2.45 -23.19
N VAL A 465 -15.27 -2.73 -22.16
CA VAL A 465 -14.36 -3.89 -22.14
C VAL A 465 -15.08 -5.24 -22.06
N THR A 466 -16.40 -5.25 -21.81
CA THR A 466 -17.21 -6.47 -21.72
C THR A 466 -17.78 -6.92 -23.08
N LYS A 467 -17.67 -6.10 -24.13
CA LYS A 467 -18.19 -6.38 -25.47
C LYS A 467 -17.06 -6.28 -26.49
N ILE A 468 -16.80 -7.35 -27.24
CA ILE A 468 -15.89 -7.32 -28.38
C ILE A 468 -16.76 -7.29 -29.64
N PRO A 469 -16.56 -6.38 -30.61
CA PRO A 469 -15.46 -5.39 -30.78
C PRO A 469 -15.66 -4.10 -29.97
N MET A 470 -14.64 -3.22 -29.96
CA MET A 470 -14.60 -1.90 -29.27
C MET A 470 -15.72 -0.93 -29.73
N ASP A 471 -16.96 -1.23 -29.38
CA ASP A 471 -18.06 -0.30 -29.40
C ASP A 471 -18.08 0.42 -28.05
N GLY A 472 -17.44 1.60 -28.02
CA GLY A 472 -17.36 2.44 -26.83
C GLY A 472 -18.48 3.47 -26.76
N PRO A 473 -18.92 3.88 -25.56
CA PRO A 473 -19.78 5.06 -25.40
C PRO A 473 -19.10 6.36 -25.90
N LEU A 474 -17.77 6.38 -26.05
CA LEU A 474 -17.01 7.47 -26.64
C LEU A 474 -15.80 6.91 -27.42
N ILE A 475 -15.78 7.08 -28.74
CA ILE A 475 -14.69 6.58 -29.60
C ILE A 475 -14.00 7.75 -30.31
N VAL A 476 -12.68 7.80 -30.22
CA VAL A 476 -11.82 8.79 -30.90
C VAL A 476 -10.81 8.07 -31.78
N ASN A 477 -11.11 7.97 -33.08
CA ASN A 477 -10.28 7.19 -34.02
C ASN A 477 -9.04 7.96 -34.49
N ASN A 478 -9.22 9.00 -35.29
CA ASN A 478 -8.11 9.78 -35.87
C ASN A 478 -8.06 11.16 -35.20
N LEU A 479 -6.87 11.66 -34.89
CA LEU A 479 -6.61 13.01 -34.39
C LEU A 479 -5.49 13.63 -35.23
N GLY A 480 -5.77 14.71 -35.96
CA GLY A 480 -4.78 15.39 -36.80
C GLY A 480 -4.01 14.49 -37.78
N GLY A 481 -4.62 13.42 -38.29
CA GLY A 481 -3.97 12.42 -39.15
C GLY A 481 -3.42 11.19 -38.41
N VAL A 482 -3.33 11.24 -37.09
CA VAL A 482 -2.74 10.19 -36.24
C VAL A 482 -3.81 9.17 -35.83
N PRO A 483 -3.71 7.89 -36.25
CA PRO A 483 -4.70 6.86 -35.92
C PRO A 483 -4.64 6.43 -34.45
N LYS A 484 -5.70 5.79 -33.95
CA LYS A 484 -5.72 5.21 -32.60
C LYS A 484 -4.88 3.94 -32.52
N ILE A 485 -4.37 3.64 -31.32
CA ILE A 485 -3.74 2.36 -31.01
C ILE A 485 -4.86 1.34 -30.73
N SER A 486 -4.85 0.19 -31.40
CA SER A 486 -6.03 -0.69 -31.56
C SER A 486 -6.48 -1.45 -30.31
N ASN A 487 -5.65 -1.47 -29.26
CA ASN A 487 -5.82 -2.24 -28.04
C ASN A 487 -5.55 -1.42 -26.77
N ILE A 488 -5.32 -0.11 -26.91
CA ILE A 488 -5.25 0.83 -25.79
C ILE A 488 -6.59 1.55 -25.70
N GLY A 489 -7.08 1.75 -24.48
CA GLY A 489 -8.32 2.48 -24.23
C GLY A 489 -8.67 2.56 -22.77
N LEU A 490 -9.67 3.37 -22.46
CA LEU A 490 -10.15 3.57 -21.11
C LEU A 490 -11.40 2.71 -20.85
N PRO A 491 -11.45 1.89 -19.79
CA PRO A 491 -12.60 1.05 -19.52
C PRO A 491 -13.79 1.88 -19.05
N LEU A 492 -14.96 1.56 -19.56
CA LEU A 492 -16.23 2.00 -18.99
C LEU A 492 -16.48 1.24 -17.69
N GLY A 493 -16.81 1.97 -16.62
CA GLY A 493 -17.07 1.35 -15.32
C GLY A 493 -17.77 2.29 -14.35
N ARG A 494 -18.16 1.71 -13.22
CA ARG A 494 -18.72 2.41 -12.07
C ARG A 494 -17.98 1.92 -10.83
N ILE A 495 -17.36 2.85 -10.11
CA ILE A 495 -16.77 2.58 -8.79
C ILE A 495 -17.68 3.23 -7.75
N ASP A 496 -18.20 2.41 -6.83
CA ASP A 496 -19.00 2.88 -5.70
C ASP A 496 -18.21 2.70 -4.41
N LEU A 497 -17.99 3.79 -3.69
CA LEU A 497 -17.31 3.79 -2.40
C LEU A 497 -18.26 4.36 -1.34
N VAL A 498 -18.59 3.56 -0.33
CA VAL A 498 -19.53 3.95 0.75
C VAL A 498 -20.87 4.49 0.20
N GLY A 499 -21.39 3.85 -0.85
CA GLY A 499 -22.66 4.25 -1.47
C GLY A 499 -22.58 5.50 -2.37
N ILE A 500 -21.38 6.06 -2.58
CA ILE A 500 -21.15 7.20 -3.48
C ILE A 500 -20.48 6.70 -4.75
N THR A 501 -21.07 7.06 -5.89
CA THR A 501 -20.46 6.78 -7.19
C THR A 501 -19.37 7.80 -7.49
N LEU A 502 -18.14 7.31 -7.65
CA LEU A 502 -16.97 8.15 -7.92
C LEU A 502 -16.97 8.65 -9.37
N PRO A 503 -16.56 9.91 -9.61
CA PRO A 503 -16.33 10.41 -10.96
C PRO A 503 -15.02 9.83 -11.52
N ILE A 504 -15.13 8.98 -12.53
CA ILE A 504 -13.97 8.38 -13.21
C ILE A 504 -13.50 9.29 -14.36
N TYR A 505 -14.43 9.72 -15.21
CA TYR A 505 -14.19 10.58 -16.37
C TYR A 505 -15.18 11.74 -16.39
N GLY A 506 -14.68 12.97 -16.39
CA GLY A 506 -15.50 14.17 -16.31
C GLY A 506 -16.19 14.36 -14.96
N GLY A 507 -16.59 15.60 -14.66
CA GLY A 507 -17.32 15.92 -13.43
C GLY A 507 -18.72 15.28 -13.38
N HIS A 508 -19.29 15.12 -12.18
CA HIS A 508 -20.70 14.70 -11.97
C HIS A 508 -21.00 13.19 -12.17
N GLY A 509 -20.11 12.30 -11.70
CA GLY A 509 -20.38 10.86 -11.62
C GLY A 509 -20.71 10.24 -12.99
N LEU A 510 -21.81 9.49 -13.08
CA LEU A 510 -22.23 8.81 -14.32
C LEU A 510 -22.53 9.74 -15.51
N SER A 511 -22.78 11.03 -15.26
CA SER A 511 -22.99 12.02 -16.33
C SER A 511 -21.69 12.63 -16.86
N GLY A 512 -20.56 12.36 -16.22
CA GLY A 512 -19.27 12.98 -16.57
C GLY A 512 -18.81 12.67 -17.98
N LEU A 513 -19.08 11.47 -18.49
CA LEU A 513 -18.75 11.14 -19.87
C LEU A 513 -19.48 12.03 -20.90
N LYS A 514 -20.72 12.47 -20.59
CA LYS A 514 -21.43 13.45 -21.45
C LYS A 514 -20.79 14.83 -21.39
N ALA A 515 -20.20 15.20 -20.25
CA ALA A 515 -19.45 16.46 -20.13
C ALA A 515 -18.18 16.39 -20.97
N VAL A 516 -17.42 15.30 -20.86
CA VAL A 516 -16.24 15.04 -21.71
C VAL A 516 -16.60 15.08 -23.20
N GLN A 517 -17.71 14.46 -23.59
CA GLN A 517 -18.18 14.51 -24.99
C GLN A 517 -18.46 15.93 -25.49
N ARG A 518 -19.03 16.80 -24.62
CA ARG A 518 -19.26 18.20 -24.97
C ARG A 518 -17.95 18.96 -25.08
N GLU A 519 -17.02 18.72 -24.16
CA GLU A 519 -15.70 19.33 -24.17
C GLU A 519 -14.96 18.98 -25.47
N LEU A 520 -14.88 17.69 -25.80
CA LEU A 520 -14.29 17.21 -27.05
C LEU A 520 -14.94 17.86 -28.29
N ALA A 521 -16.27 18.00 -28.30
CA ALA A 521 -16.95 18.67 -29.40
C ALA A 521 -16.59 20.16 -29.51
N GLN A 522 -16.37 20.85 -28.38
CA GLN A 522 -15.91 22.24 -28.36
C GLN A 522 -14.47 22.38 -28.87
N LEU A 523 -13.61 21.40 -28.58
CA LEU A 523 -12.26 21.29 -29.15
C LEU A 523 -12.24 20.86 -30.64
N GLY A 524 -13.42 20.59 -31.22
CA GLY A 524 -13.53 20.13 -32.61
C GLY A 524 -13.13 18.67 -32.82
N VAL A 525 -13.05 17.87 -31.75
CA VAL A 525 -12.81 16.42 -31.82
C VAL A 525 -14.10 15.69 -32.16
N THR A 526 -14.05 14.89 -33.22
CA THR A 526 -15.17 14.07 -33.69
C THR A 526 -14.69 12.64 -33.95
N ALA A 527 -15.61 11.70 -34.19
CA ALA A 527 -15.27 10.35 -34.59
C ALA A 527 -14.45 10.26 -35.91
N LYS A 528 -14.43 11.33 -36.72
CA LYS A 528 -13.76 11.41 -38.02
C LYS A 528 -12.40 12.13 -37.99
N GLY A 529 -12.05 12.82 -36.90
CA GLY A 529 -10.88 13.70 -36.86
C GLY A 529 -11.01 14.78 -35.79
N SER A 530 -9.92 15.52 -35.56
CA SER A 530 -9.86 16.74 -34.74
C SER A 530 -9.51 17.97 -35.57
N GLN A 531 -9.71 19.16 -35.00
CA GLN A 531 -9.20 20.43 -35.55
C GLN A 531 -7.77 20.75 -35.10
N GLY A 532 -7.26 20.08 -34.06
CA GLY A 532 -5.88 20.19 -33.62
C GLY A 532 -4.89 19.57 -34.60
N THR A 533 -3.64 20.00 -34.49
CA THR A 533 -2.51 19.50 -35.28
C THR A 533 -1.38 19.11 -34.37
N VAL A 534 -0.60 18.10 -34.78
CA VAL A 534 0.66 17.77 -34.11
C VAL A 534 1.58 19.01 -34.14
N ASN A 535 1.97 19.50 -32.96
CA ASN A 535 2.84 20.65 -32.80
C ASN A 535 3.83 20.43 -31.65
N GLY A 536 4.72 21.39 -31.43
CA GLY A 536 5.70 21.32 -30.36
C GLY A 536 6.84 20.35 -30.63
N VAL A 537 7.62 20.11 -29.58
CA VAL A 537 8.80 19.25 -29.63
C VAL A 537 8.74 18.18 -28.55
N ASN A 538 9.14 16.96 -28.90
CA ASN A 538 9.51 15.99 -27.88
C ASN A 538 10.83 16.44 -27.26
N LEU A 539 10.97 16.28 -25.94
CA LEU A 539 12.21 16.57 -25.24
C LEU A 539 12.95 15.28 -24.87
N PRO A 540 14.28 15.34 -24.68
CA PRO A 540 15.05 14.21 -24.15
C PRO A 540 14.49 13.67 -22.84
N VAL A 541 14.41 12.35 -22.72
CA VAL A 541 13.98 11.60 -21.52
C VAL A 541 15.10 10.71 -20.97
N THR A 542 16.31 10.82 -21.53
CA THR A 542 17.54 10.22 -21.01
C THR A 542 18.66 11.25 -21.09
N ARG A 543 19.79 10.99 -20.40
CA ARG A 543 21.03 11.80 -20.52
C ARG A 543 21.92 11.37 -21.69
N GLY A 544 21.44 10.45 -22.53
CA GLY A 544 22.28 9.79 -23.53
C GLY A 544 23.30 8.80 -22.96
N PRO A 545 23.89 7.92 -23.79
CA PRO A 545 24.99 7.04 -23.39
C PRO A 545 26.24 7.72 -22.83
N ASP A 546 26.54 8.95 -23.25
CA ASP A 546 27.70 9.70 -22.72
C ASP A 546 27.42 10.39 -21.36
N GLY A 547 26.15 10.44 -20.95
CA GLY A 547 25.69 11.05 -19.70
C GLY A 547 25.70 12.58 -19.69
N ILE A 548 25.93 13.22 -20.84
CA ILE A 548 26.04 14.67 -21.01
C ILE A 548 24.80 15.19 -21.75
N PRO A 549 23.95 16.02 -21.11
CA PRO A 549 22.79 16.60 -21.77
C PRO A 549 23.16 17.57 -22.91
N GLY A 550 22.39 17.54 -23.99
CA GLY A 550 22.49 18.40 -25.17
C GLY A 550 23.46 17.90 -26.27
N THR A 551 23.96 16.66 -26.20
CA THR A 551 24.95 16.13 -27.17
C THR A 551 24.30 15.49 -28.40
N GLY A 552 22.99 15.23 -28.34
CA GLY A 552 22.19 14.69 -29.44
C GLY A 552 22.16 13.17 -29.51
N ASP A 553 22.72 12.46 -28.53
CA ASP A 553 22.64 11.01 -28.37
C ASP A 553 21.49 10.57 -27.42
N GLU A 554 20.68 11.52 -26.96
CA GLU A 554 19.59 11.28 -26.03
C GLU A 554 18.35 10.70 -26.71
N GLU A 555 17.66 9.84 -25.96
CA GLU A 555 16.40 9.26 -26.38
C GLU A 555 15.26 10.23 -26.04
N HIS A 556 14.34 10.43 -26.99
CA HIS A 556 13.18 11.33 -26.82
C HIS A 556 11.90 10.56 -26.49
N THR A 557 11.87 9.26 -26.83
CA THR A 557 10.89 8.31 -26.35
C THR A 557 11.57 6.97 -26.08
N ILE A 558 11.12 6.27 -25.03
CA ILE A 558 11.67 4.98 -24.61
C ILE A 558 10.55 3.98 -24.30
N ALA A 559 10.88 2.69 -24.32
CA ALA A 559 9.93 1.64 -23.94
C ALA A 559 9.73 1.56 -22.42
N GLY A 560 8.51 1.23 -21.99
CA GLY A 560 8.18 0.99 -20.60
C GLY A 560 8.73 -0.32 -20.07
N ARG A 561 8.94 -0.39 -18.75
CA ARG A 561 9.39 -1.60 -18.05
C ARG A 561 8.22 -2.26 -17.30
N ILE A 562 8.36 -3.55 -17.03
CA ILE A 562 7.48 -4.25 -16.09
C ILE A 562 7.81 -3.80 -14.66
N VAL A 563 6.83 -3.92 -13.77
CA VAL A 563 7.05 -3.69 -12.33
C VAL A 563 7.09 -5.03 -11.59
N PRO A 564 8.04 -5.23 -10.66
CA PRO A 564 8.17 -6.48 -9.94
C PRO A 564 7.01 -6.72 -8.96
N GLU A 565 6.73 -7.99 -8.71
CA GLU A 565 5.75 -8.50 -7.75
C GLU A 565 6.43 -9.53 -6.83
N GLY A 566 5.75 -9.91 -5.75
CA GLY A 566 6.30 -10.77 -4.70
C GLY A 566 7.20 -9.99 -3.73
N PHE A 567 8.20 -10.65 -3.16
CA PHE A 567 9.21 -9.96 -2.36
C PHE A 567 10.00 -9.01 -3.25
N LEU A 568 10.04 -7.74 -2.84
CA LEU A 568 10.91 -6.70 -3.38
C LEU A 568 12.17 -6.58 -2.53
N VAL A 569 12.05 -6.89 -1.23
CA VAL A 569 13.13 -7.10 -0.27
C VAL A 569 12.87 -8.46 0.38
N GLU A 570 13.85 -9.36 0.30
CA GLU A 570 13.78 -10.67 0.97
C GLU A 570 13.80 -10.49 2.49
N PRO A 571 12.97 -11.25 3.24
CA PRO A 571 13.01 -11.24 4.69
C PRO A 571 14.40 -11.57 5.23
N HIS A 572 14.92 -10.73 6.12
CA HIS A 572 16.21 -10.92 6.77
C HIS A 572 16.19 -10.37 8.21
N ASP A 573 17.02 -10.97 9.08
CA ASP A 573 17.07 -10.61 10.50
C ASP A 573 17.40 -9.13 10.70
N ALA A 574 16.76 -8.52 11.70
CA ALA A 574 17.20 -7.24 12.24
C ALA A 574 18.64 -7.37 12.77
N ALA A 575 19.44 -6.30 12.65
CA ALA A 575 20.84 -6.33 13.07
C ALA A 575 21.05 -6.61 14.57
N ASP A 576 20.06 -6.29 15.40
CA ASP A 576 20.04 -6.55 16.84
C ASP A 576 19.38 -7.90 17.21
N GLY A 577 18.85 -8.65 16.23
CA GLY A 577 18.14 -9.91 16.44
C GLY A 577 16.72 -9.76 17.00
N SER A 578 16.20 -8.53 17.14
CA SER A 578 14.88 -8.27 17.74
C SER A 578 13.71 -8.76 16.88
N LEU A 579 13.88 -8.77 15.55
CA LEU A 579 13.02 -9.42 14.58
C LEU A 579 13.83 -10.40 13.74
N THR A 580 13.41 -11.65 13.67
CA THR A 580 14.03 -12.70 12.85
C THR A 580 13.37 -12.79 11.48
N ARG A 581 14.05 -13.40 10.52
CA ARG A 581 13.50 -13.77 9.21
C ARG A 581 12.17 -14.52 9.34
N GLU A 582 12.05 -15.42 10.31
CA GLU A 582 10.82 -16.19 10.59
C GLU A 582 9.67 -15.28 11.06
N ASP A 583 9.96 -14.30 11.92
CA ASP A 583 8.96 -13.32 12.36
C ASP A 583 8.39 -12.53 11.16
N LEU A 584 9.29 -12.05 10.29
CA LEU A 584 8.93 -11.25 9.12
C LEU A 584 8.09 -12.04 8.13
N ILE A 585 8.44 -13.30 7.94
CA ILE A 585 7.71 -14.28 7.15
C ILE A 585 6.32 -14.51 7.75
N ARG A 586 6.21 -14.73 9.06
CA ARG A 586 4.92 -14.92 9.77
C ARG A 586 4.00 -13.73 9.57
N ILE A 587 4.49 -12.51 9.85
CA ILE A 587 3.72 -11.26 9.70
C ILE A 587 3.24 -11.09 8.25
N THR A 588 4.14 -11.31 7.29
CA THR A 588 3.82 -11.20 5.86
C THR A 588 2.77 -12.24 5.44
N ALA A 589 2.93 -13.49 5.88
CA ALA A 589 2.02 -14.60 5.61
C ALA A 589 0.60 -14.30 6.12
N GLN A 590 0.49 -13.90 7.39
CA GLN A 590 -0.78 -13.54 8.03
C GLN A 590 -1.49 -12.41 7.26
N ALA A 591 -0.74 -11.38 6.84
CA ALA A 591 -1.29 -10.28 6.05
C ALA A 591 -1.77 -10.73 4.65
N VAL A 592 -1.02 -11.58 3.95
CA VAL A 592 -1.44 -12.12 2.64
C VAL A 592 -2.70 -12.96 2.78
N VAL A 593 -2.75 -13.87 3.76
CA VAL A 593 -3.92 -14.70 4.07
C VAL A 593 -5.13 -13.81 4.33
N GLN A 594 -5.00 -12.81 5.21
CA GLN A 594 -6.09 -11.91 5.50
C GLN A 594 -6.50 -11.09 4.28
N SER A 595 -5.56 -10.61 3.47
CA SER A 595 -5.87 -9.83 2.26
C SER A 595 -6.68 -10.65 1.25
N ASN A 596 -6.43 -11.95 1.13
CA ASN A 596 -7.19 -12.84 0.24
C ASN A 596 -8.64 -13.05 0.68
N GLN A 597 -8.94 -12.91 1.98
CA GLN A 597 -10.29 -12.98 2.53
C GLN A 597 -10.99 -11.61 2.57
N THR A 598 -10.20 -10.54 2.60
CA THR A 598 -10.69 -9.17 2.74
C THR A 598 -11.28 -8.67 1.43
N ARG A 599 -12.51 -8.16 1.47
CA ARG A 599 -13.19 -7.60 0.30
C ARG A 599 -12.54 -6.27 -0.11
N SER A 600 -12.20 -6.15 -1.39
CA SER A 600 -11.68 -4.89 -1.95
C SER A 600 -12.73 -3.75 -1.94
N ALA A 601 -12.24 -2.53 -1.88
CA ALA A 601 -13.00 -1.29 -2.02
C ALA A 601 -12.84 -0.67 -3.41
N ILE A 602 -11.67 -0.82 -4.03
CA ILE A 602 -11.31 -0.11 -5.28
C ILE A 602 -11.08 -1.03 -6.48
N ARG A 603 -11.55 -2.27 -6.43
CA ARG A 603 -11.43 -3.25 -7.53
C ARG A 603 -12.81 -3.62 -8.07
N LEU A 604 -12.84 -3.99 -9.36
CA LEU A 604 -14.06 -4.40 -10.05
C LEU A 604 -13.88 -5.81 -10.65
N PRO A 605 -14.86 -6.72 -10.55
CA PRO A 605 -16.12 -6.60 -9.79
C PRO A 605 -15.92 -6.52 -8.26
N LEU A 606 -16.97 -6.10 -7.55
CA LEU A 606 -16.93 -5.79 -6.10
C LEU A 606 -16.68 -7.00 -5.17
N ASP A 607 -16.55 -8.21 -5.71
CA ASP A 607 -16.23 -9.45 -4.99
C ASP A 607 -14.76 -9.88 -5.15
N GLU A 608 -13.92 -9.05 -5.77
CA GLU A 608 -12.46 -9.23 -5.78
C GLU A 608 -11.88 -9.01 -4.37
N SER A 609 -10.89 -9.81 -3.98
CA SER A 609 -10.19 -9.59 -2.72
C SER A 609 -9.19 -8.43 -2.82
N ALA A 610 -8.87 -7.84 -1.67
CA ALA A 610 -7.86 -6.80 -1.57
C ALA A 610 -6.49 -7.34 -2.04
N ARG A 611 -5.64 -6.44 -2.53
CA ARG A 611 -4.23 -6.71 -2.80
C ARG A 611 -3.40 -5.62 -2.16
N MET A 612 -2.45 -6.03 -1.34
CA MET A 612 -1.66 -5.14 -0.50
C MET A 612 -0.17 -5.20 -0.86
N VAL A 613 0.51 -4.12 -0.54
CA VAL A 613 1.94 -4.10 -0.24
C VAL A 613 2.09 -4.15 1.28
N ILE A 614 3.07 -4.92 1.72
CA ILE A 614 3.35 -5.25 3.11
C ILE A 614 4.80 -4.85 3.37
N GLY A 615 5.02 -3.90 4.27
CA GLY A 615 6.34 -3.41 4.65
C GLY A 615 6.58 -3.59 6.14
N ILE A 616 7.77 -4.08 6.50
CA ILE A 616 8.20 -4.26 7.90
C ILE A 616 9.57 -3.61 8.06
N THR A 617 9.75 -2.83 9.12
CA THR A 617 11.02 -2.17 9.43
C THR A 617 11.46 -2.40 10.87
N ASP A 618 12.76 -2.33 11.12
CA ASP A 618 13.32 -2.25 12.48
C ASP A 618 13.11 -0.86 13.12
N LEU A 619 13.68 -0.68 14.32
CA LEU A 619 13.65 0.58 15.08
C LEU A 619 14.48 1.72 14.47
N ASP A 620 15.40 1.42 13.56
CA ASP A 620 16.19 2.41 12.82
C ASP A 620 15.57 2.72 11.45
N GLY A 621 14.45 2.07 11.11
CA GLY A 621 13.72 2.24 9.86
C GLY A 621 14.32 1.48 8.68
N ASN A 622 15.24 0.54 8.91
CA ASN A 622 15.74 -0.32 7.84
C ASN A 622 14.61 -1.26 7.41
N VAL A 623 14.45 -1.44 6.10
CA VAL A 623 13.40 -2.31 5.54
C VAL A 623 13.85 -3.76 5.65
N LEU A 624 13.24 -4.52 6.56
CA LEU A 624 13.57 -5.92 6.79
C LEU A 624 12.82 -6.86 5.83
N SER A 625 11.62 -6.45 5.39
CA SER A 625 10.80 -7.18 4.43
C SER A 625 9.88 -6.22 3.68
N LEU A 626 9.73 -6.43 2.37
CA LEU A 626 8.81 -5.68 1.53
C LEU A 626 8.19 -6.62 0.49
N TYR A 627 6.90 -6.91 0.64
CA TYR A 627 6.17 -7.81 -0.25
C TYR A 627 5.05 -7.07 -0.99
N ARG A 628 5.04 -7.14 -2.32
CA ARG A 628 3.97 -6.61 -3.17
C ARG A 628 3.12 -7.75 -3.73
N MET A 629 1.87 -7.86 -3.26
CA MET A 629 0.93 -8.81 -3.85
C MET A 629 0.71 -8.51 -5.34
N PRO A 630 0.57 -9.54 -6.19
CA PRO A 630 0.25 -9.36 -7.59
C PRO A 630 -0.99 -8.50 -7.83
N GLY A 631 -0.85 -7.48 -8.69
CA GLY A 631 -1.90 -6.50 -8.96
C GLY A 631 -2.17 -5.50 -7.83
N ALA A 632 -1.37 -5.43 -6.77
CA ALA A 632 -1.41 -4.32 -5.80
C ALA A 632 -0.99 -3.00 -6.48
N THR A 633 -1.50 -1.87 -6.00
CA THR A 633 -1.18 -0.55 -6.56
C THR A 633 0.29 -0.18 -6.36
N TYR A 634 0.88 0.58 -7.28
CA TYR A 634 2.32 0.86 -7.23
C TYR A 634 2.69 1.86 -6.11
N PHE A 635 1.87 2.91 -5.88
CA PHE A 635 2.12 3.87 -4.79
C PHE A 635 2.16 3.22 -3.40
N SER A 636 1.56 2.04 -3.25
CA SER A 636 1.50 1.36 -1.96
C SER A 636 2.86 0.88 -1.48
N ILE A 637 3.86 0.85 -2.36
CA ILE A 637 5.26 0.60 -2.02
C ILE A 637 5.78 1.68 -1.06
N ASP A 638 5.72 2.95 -1.47
CA ASP A 638 6.11 4.11 -0.66
C ASP A 638 5.34 4.14 0.66
N VAL A 639 4.02 3.96 0.56
CA VAL A 639 3.11 4.09 1.69
C VAL A 639 3.34 3.01 2.73
N ALA A 640 3.51 1.73 2.33
CA ALA A 640 3.72 0.65 3.29
C ALA A 640 5.03 0.84 4.07
N VAL A 641 6.11 1.24 3.38
CA VAL A 641 7.41 1.52 4.03
C VAL A 641 7.33 2.73 4.96
N ALA A 642 6.76 3.85 4.50
CA ALA A 642 6.60 5.05 5.32
C ALA A 642 5.74 4.76 6.56
N LYS A 643 4.60 4.07 6.40
CA LYS A 643 3.72 3.66 7.51
C LYS A 643 4.47 2.87 8.59
N ALA A 644 5.31 1.91 8.20
CA ALA A 644 6.12 1.12 9.13
C ALA A 644 7.13 2.00 9.89
N ARG A 645 7.88 2.85 9.18
CA ARG A 645 8.87 3.77 9.78
C ARG A 645 8.22 4.79 10.71
N ASN A 646 7.06 5.33 10.34
CA ASN A 646 6.33 6.31 11.13
C ASN A 646 5.94 5.75 12.51
N VAL A 647 5.41 4.53 12.56
CA VAL A 647 4.98 3.91 13.83
C VAL A 647 6.16 3.40 14.66
N ALA A 648 7.24 2.94 14.03
CA ALA A 648 8.48 2.57 14.74
C ALA A 648 9.10 3.78 15.46
N TYR A 649 9.19 4.92 14.79
CA TYR A 649 9.65 6.17 15.41
C TYR A 649 8.71 6.64 16.52
N TYR A 650 7.41 6.77 16.23
CA TYR A 650 6.47 7.41 17.16
C TYR A 650 6.23 6.58 18.43
N ALA A 651 6.29 5.25 18.33
CA ALA A 651 6.15 4.38 19.49
C ALA A 651 7.42 4.28 20.35
N ASN A 652 8.55 4.82 19.91
CA ASN A 652 9.80 4.79 20.67
C ASN A 652 9.92 6.04 21.58
N PRO A 653 9.74 5.92 22.91
CA PRO A 653 9.76 7.08 23.81
C PRO A 653 11.16 7.72 23.92
N ASP A 654 12.23 6.99 23.64
CA ASP A 654 13.61 7.48 23.73
C ASP A 654 14.01 8.28 22.48
N LYS A 655 13.39 7.99 21.32
CA LYS A 655 13.64 8.70 20.06
C LYS A 655 12.65 9.83 19.78
N LEU A 656 11.39 9.68 20.22
CA LEU A 656 10.30 10.60 19.90
C LEU A 656 10.57 12.03 20.42
N GLN A 657 10.74 12.97 19.48
CA GLN A 657 11.03 14.37 19.80
C GLN A 657 9.83 15.08 20.45
N GLU A 658 10.08 15.95 21.44
CA GLU A 658 9.03 16.68 22.19
C GLU A 658 8.06 17.47 21.29
N VAL A 659 8.56 18.01 20.18
CA VAL A 659 7.76 18.77 19.20
C VAL A 659 6.77 17.90 18.42
N ASP A 660 7.00 16.58 18.36
CA ASP A 660 6.09 15.62 17.74
C ASP A 660 5.13 15.00 18.77
N HIS A 661 5.24 15.34 20.07
CA HIS A 661 4.39 14.79 21.11
C HIS A 661 2.94 15.27 20.97
N LEU A 662 2.00 14.37 21.30
CA LEU A 662 0.62 14.76 21.49
C LEU A 662 0.38 15.20 22.96
N PRO A 663 0.01 16.46 23.23
CA PRO A 663 -0.10 16.94 24.61
C PRO A 663 -1.09 16.12 25.45
N GLY A 664 -0.65 15.69 26.64
CA GLY A 664 -1.47 14.89 27.56
C GLY A 664 -1.51 13.40 27.26
N VAL A 665 -0.79 12.94 26.23
CA VAL A 665 -0.57 11.52 25.95
C VAL A 665 0.89 11.18 26.27
N PRO A 666 1.16 10.08 27.01
CA PRO A 666 2.53 9.66 27.30
C PRO A 666 3.34 9.40 26.02
N PRO A 667 4.62 9.82 25.96
CA PRO A 667 5.54 9.38 24.90
C PRO A 667 5.61 7.85 24.86
N GLY A 668 5.76 7.29 23.65
CA GLY A 668 5.76 5.84 23.43
C GLY A 668 4.38 5.18 23.45
N ALA A 669 3.29 5.95 23.56
CA ALA A 669 1.95 5.41 23.33
C ALA A 669 1.85 4.84 21.91
N ALA A 670 1.29 3.63 21.78
CA ALA A 670 1.17 2.96 20.48
C ALA A 670 0.14 3.69 19.60
N PHE A 671 0.64 4.41 18.60
CA PHE A 671 -0.15 5.14 17.62
C PHE A 671 -0.11 4.42 16.27
N THR A 672 -1.16 4.60 15.47
CA THR A 672 -1.19 4.20 14.07
C THR A 672 -1.28 5.43 13.17
N SER A 673 -1.11 5.24 11.88
CA SER A 673 -1.35 6.25 10.84
C SER A 673 -2.79 6.80 10.88
N ARG A 674 -3.77 6.01 11.38
CA ARG A 674 -5.13 6.49 11.67
C ARG A 674 -5.13 7.50 12.83
N THR A 675 -4.34 7.26 13.86
CA THR A 675 -4.17 8.19 14.98
C THR A 675 -3.52 9.49 14.52
N PHE A 676 -2.42 9.40 13.75
CA PHE A 676 -1.74 10.57 13.18
C PHE A 676 -2.70 11.41 12.34
N ARG A 677 -3.46 10.75 11.45
CA ARG A 677 -4.51 11.40 10.67
C ARG A 677 -5.47 12.18 11.54
N PHE A 678 -6.03 11.52 12.56
CA PHE A 678 -7.06 12.10 13.40
C PHE A 678 -6.55 13.37 14.11
N ALA A 679 -5.27 13.38 14.50
CA ALA A 679 -4.60 14.55 15.05
C ALA A 679 -4.26 15.63 14.01
N ALA A 680 -4.16 15.29 12.72
CA ALA A 680 -3.83 16.22 11.63
C ALA A 680 -5.07 16.87 10.97
N LEU A 681 -6.28 16.43 11.32
CA LEU A 681 -7.51 16.93 10.72
C LEU A 681 -7.70 18.44 10.93
N PRO A 682 -8.31 19.13 9.95
CA PRO A 682 -8.56 20.57 10.03
C PRO A 682 -9.56 20.98 11.11
N PHE A 683 -10.37 20.03 11.60
CA PHE A 683 -11.28 20.21 12.73
C PHE A 683 -11.19 19.00 13.66
N PHE A 684 -11.04 19.25 14.97
CA PHE A 684 -10.90 18.20 15.98
C PHE A 684 -11.93 18.33 17.13
N PRO A 685 -12.73 17.28 17.42
CA PRO A 685 -12.80 16.00 16.71
C PRO A 685 -13.46 16.15 15.33
N SER A 686 -13.19 15.18 14.44
CA SER A 686 -13.80 15.16 13.10
C SER A 686 -15.33 15.23 13.16
N GLY A 687 -15.96 15.99 12.26
CA GLY A 687 -17.41 16.09 12.14
C GLY A 687 -18.04 17.24 12.93
N GLN A 688 -17.21 18.07 13.57
CA GLN A 688 -17.66 19.29 14.25
C GLN A 688 -17.10 20.53 13.55
N ASP A 689 -17.97 21.23 12.83
CA ASP A 689 -17.60 22.46 12.15
C ASP A 689 -17.21 23.55 13.16
N ASN A 690 -16.26 24.42 12.77
CA ASN A 690 -15.74 25.53 13.58
C ASN A 690 -15.01 25.15 14.88
N TYR A 691 -14.65 23.88 15.05
CA TYR A 691 -13.73 23.49 16.12
C TYR A 691 -12.29 23.84 15.76
N PRO A 692 -11.40 24.05 16.75
CA PRO A 692 -9.99 24.28 16.46
C PRO A 692 -9.39 23.08 15.70
N PRO A 693 -8.38 23.31 14.85
CA PRO A 693 -7.68 22.22 14.20
C PRO A 693 -7.08 21.22 15.18
N GLY A 694 -6.87 20.00 14.69
CA GLY A 694 -6.11 18.98 15.40
C GLY A 694 -4.66 19.44 15.60
N PRO A 695 -3.96 18.95 16.63
CA PRO A 695 -2.63 19.45 17.02
C PRO A 695 -1.55 19.22 15.96
N PHE A 696 -1.71 18.24 15.07
CA PHE A 696 -0.79 17.99 13.96
C PHE A 696 -1.19 18.74 12.68
N SER A 697 -2.31 19.47 12.69
CA SER A 697 -2.81 20.11 11.49
C SER A 697 -1.98 21.32 11.09
N LYS A 698 -1.64 21.39 9.80
CA LYS A 698 -0.98 22.56 9.19
C LYS A 698 -1.80 23.84 9.18
N LEU A 699 -3.08 23.78 9.52
CA LEU A 699 -3.90 24.97 9.75
C LEU A 699 -3.57 25.68 11.08
N ASN A 700 -2.76 25.06 11.95
CA ASN A 700 -2.18 25.76 13.11
C ASN A 700 -0.94 26.58 12.74
N ASP A 701 -0.44 26.41 11.52
CA ASP A 701 0.79 27.00 11.03
C ASP A 701 0.54 28.02 9.93
N GLY A 702 1.55 28.86 9.67
CA GLY A 702 1.48 29.83 8.59
C GLY A 702 0.40 30.89 8.83
N GLN A 703 0.53 32.03 8.19
CA GLN A 703 -0.58 32.99 8.15
C GLN A 703 -1.58 32.48 7.10
N VAL A 704 -2.43 31.51 7.47
CA VAL A 704 -3.40 30.88 6.57
C VAL A 704 -4.80 30.85 7.18
N SER A 705 -5.81 30.99 6.33
CA SER A 705 -7.22 30.89 6.73
C SER A 705 -7.60 29.45 7.03
N THR A 706 -8.12 29.21 8.23
CA THR A 706 -8.65 27.90 8.66
C THR A 706 -9.95 27.50 7.96
N GLN A 707 -10.56 28.41 7.18
CA GLN A 707 -11.79 28.15 6.44
C GLN A 707 -11.56 27.90 4.95
N SER A 708 -10.58 28.59 4.34
CA SER A 708 -10.35 28.55 2.90
C SER A 708 -9.00 27.97 2.50
N ALA A 709 -8.06 27.79 3.44
CA ALA A 709 -6.67 27.40 3.18
C ALA A 709 -5.87 28.41 2.32
N LEU A 710 -6.40 29.63 2.13
CA LEU A 710 -5.72 30.75 1.48
C LEU A 710 -4.77 31.46 2.45
N ASN A 711 -3.75 32.13 1.93
CA ASN A 711 -2.87 32.96 2.74
C ASN A 711 -3.65 34.14 3.36
N ASP A 712 -3.43 34.42 4.64
CA ASP A 712 -3.95 35.56 5.39
C ASP A 712 -2.83 36.59 5.65
N GLY A 713 -2.31 37.15 4.56
CA GLY A 713 -1.13 38.00 4.56
C GLY A 713 -0.09 37.56 3.52
N PRO A 714 1.11 38.17 3.52
CA PRO A 714 2.21 37.74 2.67
C PRO A 714 2.60 36.27 2.96
N PRO A 715 3.01 35.49 1.95
CA PRO A 715 3.45 34.13 2.16
C PRO A 715 4.67 34.08 3.10
N LEU A 716 4.64 33.16 4.06
CA LEU A 716 5.73 32.94 5.00
C LEU A 716 6.73 31.90 4.47
N PRO A 717 7.99 31.90 4.94
CA PRO A 717 8.96 30.85 4.61
C PRO A 717 8.50 29.48 5.10
N ALA A 718 9.03 28.42 4.50
CA ALA A 718 8.74 27.03 4.88
C ALA A 718 9.00 26.75 6.37
N SER A 719 9.96 27.43 6.98
CA SER A 719 10.27 27.35 8.42
C SER A 719 9.14 27.84 9.34
N ALA A 720 8.12 28.51 8.82
CA ALA A 720 6.94 28.89 9.59
C ALA A 720 5.94 27.74 9.81
N PHE A 721 6.14 26.59 9.16
CA PHE A 721 5.26 25.42 9.25
C PHE A 721 5.85 24.38 10.20
N GLN A 722 5.28 24.30 11.42
CA GLN A 722 5.86 23.56 12.54
C GLN A 722 4.94 22.50 13.15
N SER A 723 3.65 22.47 12.86
CA SER A 723 2.83 21.28 13.14
C SER A 723 3.40 20.07 12.40
N VAL A 724 3.13 18.86 12.87
CA VAL A 724 3.66 17.64 12.22
C VAL A 724 3.30 17.58 10.73
N ASN A 725 2.03 17.79 10.36
CA ASN A 725 1.62 17.78 8.96
C ASN A 725 2.18 18.96 8.17
N GLY A 726 2.28 20.15 8.78
CA GLY A 726 2.83 21.34 8.12
C GLY A 726 4.31 21.20 7.85
N PHE A 727 5.06 20.73 8.84
CA PHE A 727 6.49 20.49 8.73
C PHE A 727 6.81 19.47 7.63
N ASP A 728 6.14 18.31 7.62
CA ASP A 728 6.33 17.27 6.59
C ASP A 728 5.88 17.75 5.20
N SER A 729 4.79 18.54 5.11
CA SER A 729 4.33 19.10 3.82
C SER A 729 5.38 19.98 3.13
N PHE A 730 6.17 20.72 3.90
CA PHE A 730 7.21 21.64 3.40
C PHE A 730 8.62 21.06 3.42
N ASN A 731 8.77 19.85 3.94
CA ASN A 731 10.00 19.08 3.95
C ASN A 731 9.63 17.63 3.62
N PRO A 732 9.23 17.35 2.36
CA PRO A 732 8.93 15.98 1.95
C PRO A 732 10.16 15.10 2.14
N GLN A 733 9.95 13.79 2.20
CA GLN A 733 10.98 12.82 2.58
C GLN A 733 11.48 12.98 4.03
N THR A 734 10.70 13.53 4.96
CA THR A 734 11.01 13.46 6.40
C THR A 734 10.26 12.32 7.09
N ASN A 735 10.71 11.87 8.26
CA ASN A 735 9.94 10.96 9.13
C ASN A 735 9.64 11.70 10.43
N PHE A 736 8.61 12.56 10.43
CA PHE A 736 8.42 13.57 11.46
C PHE A 736 9.72 14.38 11.65
N ARG A 737 10.24 14.49 12.88
CA ARG A 737 11.55 15.08 13.17
C ARG A 737 12.53 14.07 13.73
N ASP A 738 12.43 12.81 13.29
CA ASP A 738 13.37 11.76 13.64
C ASP A 738 14.84 12.23 13.39
N PRO A 739 15.68 12.31 14.42
CA PRO A 739 17.07 12.78 14.28
C PRO A 739 18.06 11.64 13.96
N THR A 740 17.62 10.38 13.96
CA THR A 740 18.51 9.23 14.14
C THR A 740 19.08 8.68 12.85
N ASN A 741 18.25 8.47 11.83
CA ASN A 741 18.70 7.98 10.52
C ASN A 741 17.99 8.71 9.37
N ILE A 742 18.65 9.74 8.85
CA ILE A 742 18.14 10.55 7.73
C ILE A 742 17.92 9.71 6.45
N LEU A 743 18.68 8.63 6.25
CA LEU A 743 18.57 7.79 5.05
C LEU A 743 17.27 7.00 5.00
N ASN A 744 16.64 6.80 6.15
CA ASN A 744 15.38 6.07 6.28
C ASN A 744 14.18 7.01 6.38
N GLN A 745 14.30 8.27 5.95
CA GLN A 745 13.18 9.21 5.91
C GLN A 745 12.52 9.22 4.52
N ASN A 746 11.21 9.02 4.49
CA ASN A 746 10.43 8.92 3.24
C ASN A 746 8.96 9.38 3.41
N GLY A 747 8.74 10.42 4.22
CA GLY A 747 7.44 11.06 4.43
C GLY A 747 6.61 10.47 5.59
N VAL A 748 5.58 11.20 6.00
CA VAL A 748 4.61 10.77 7.02
C VAL A 748 3.25 10.44 6.40
N ILE A 749 2.71 9.28 6.75
CA ILE A 749 1.41 8.81 6.25
C ILE A 749 0.29 9.08 7.25
N PHE A 750 -0.73 9.79 6.79
CA PHE A 750 -1.89 10.19 7.57
C PHE A 750 -3.17 9.49 7.12
N PHE A 751 -3.10 8.18 6.88
CA PHE A 751 -4.27 7.33 6.71
C PHE A 751 -3.99 5.89 7.15
N PRO A 752 -5.04 5.13 7.54
CA PRO A 752 -4.94 3.85 8.23
C PRO A 752 -4.12 2.76 7.51
N GLY A 753 -3.70 1.72 8.24
CA GLY A 753 -2.89 0.61 7.69
C GLY A 753 -1.53 0.39 8.33
N SER A 754 -1.34 0.67 9.62
CA SER A 754 -0.02 0.54 10.25
C SER A 754 -0.11 0.14 11.72
N ALA A 755 0.90 -0.55 12.25
CA ALA A 755 1.01 -0.86 13.67
C ALA A 755 2.48 -0.91 14.13
N PRO A 756 2.82 -0.39 15.32
CA PRO A 756 4.10 -0.69 15.95
C PRO A 756 4.13 -2.18 16.36
N LEU A 757 5.29 -2.82 16.22
CA LEU A 757 5.49 -4.24 16.53
C LEU A 757 6.21 -4.40 17.87
N TYR A 758 5.70 -5.31 18.71
CA TYR A 758 6.26 -5.63 20.01
C TYR A 758 6.52 -7.13 20.15
N LYS A 759 7.69 -7.53 20.64
CA LYS A 759 8.05 -8.94 20.85
C LYS A 759 8.78 -9.10 22.18
N ASP A 760 8.58 -10.25 22.83
CA ASP A 760 9.42 -10.67 23.95
C ASP A 760 10.76 -11.15 23.39
N VAL A 761 11.76 -10.29 23.46
CA VAL A 761 13.11 -10.54 22.92
C VAL A 761 14.00 -11.28 23.92
N ASP A 762 13.77 -11.09 25.22
CA ASP A 762 14.62 -11.61 26.30
C ASP A 762 14.04 -12.86 26.98
N GLY A 763 12.82 -13.27 26.62
CA GLY A 763 12.10 -14.41 27.19
C GLY A 763 11.60 -14.17 28.62
N ASP A 764 11.43 -12.91 29.02
CA ASP A 764 11.02 -12.53 30.38
C ASP A 764 9.49 -12.34 30.53
N GLY A 765 8.75 -12.53 29.44
CA GLY A 765 7.31 -12.35 29.35
C GLY A 765 6.86 -10.90 29.12
N LEU A 766 7.79 -9.95 28.98
CA LEU A 766 7.52 -8.56 28.61
C LEU A 766 7.84 -8.36 27.13
N ARG A 767 6.96 -7.66 26.41
CA ARG A 767 7.18 -7.36 25.00
C ARG A 767 7.76 -5.96 24.85
N ASP A 768 8.91 -5.87 24.21
CA ASP A 768 9.56 -4.61 23.85
C ASP A 768 9.20 -4.18 22.44
N LEU A 769 9.29 -2.87 22.15
CA LEU A 769 9.12 -2.37 20.80
C LEU A 769 10.29 -2.87 19.94
N VAL A 770 10.00 -3.54 18.83
CA VAL A 770 11.02 -4.15 17.95
C VAL A 770 10.99 -3.60 16.52
N GLY A 771 9.95 -2.85 16.15
CA GLY A 771 9.88 -2.29 14.81
C GLY A 771 8.50 -1.74 14.46
N GLY A 772 8.26 -1.63 13.15
CA GLY A 772 7.02 -1.10 12.60
C GLY A 772 6.49 -1.93 11.45
N PHE A 773 5.18 -1.90 11.29
CA PHE A 773 4.43 -2.63 10.27
C PHE A 773 3.53 -1.69 9.48
N GLY A 774 3.56 -1.82 8.16
CA GLY A 774 2.78 -1.00 7.24
C GLY A 774 2.12 -1.82 6.14
N ILE A 775 0.85 -1.53 5.89
CA ILE A 775 -0.01 -2.12 4.87
C ILE A 775 -0.58 -1.01 4.00
N SER A 776 -0.55 -1.18 2.68
CA SER A 776 -1.25 -0.28 1.75
C SER A 776 -1.62 -1.03 0.48
N GLY A 777 -2.75 -0.74 -0.15
CA GLY A 777 -3.05 -1.34 -1.46
C GLY A 777 -4.49 -1.23 -1.94
N ASP A 778 -5.42 -1.06 -1.01
CA ASP A 778 -6.84 -1.01 -1.30
C ASP A 778 -7.52 0.10 -0.47
N GLY A 779 -8.78 -0.07 -0.07
CA GLY A 779 -9.45 0.89 0.80
C GLY A 779 -8.82 0.99 2.19
N VAL A 780 -8.84 2.18 2.80
CA VAL A 780 -8.18 2.42 4.10
C VAL A 780 -8.70 1.56 5.25
N ASP A 781 -9.99 1.21 5.25
CA ASP A 781 -10.54 0.32 6.26
C ASP A 781 -10.17 -1.16 5.99
N GLN A 782 -9.83 -1.51 4.73
CA GLN A 782 -9.22 -2.81 4.39
C GLN A 782 -7.76 -2.86 4.86
N ASP A 783 -7.00 -1.77 4.71
CA ASP A 783 -5.63 -1.68 5.20
C ASP A 783 -5.57 -2.00 6.71
N ASP A 784 -6.49 -1.43 7.51
CA ASP A 784 -6.57 -1.69 8.95
C ASP A 784 -6.97 -3.14 9.31
N VAL A 785 -7.88 -3.74 8.53
CA VAL A 785 -8.23 -5.16 8.72
C VAL A 785 -6.99 -6.02 8.51
N VAL A 786 -6.29 -5.84 7.39
CA VAL A 786 -5.08 -6.60 7.09
C VAL A 786 -3.95 -6.31 8.10
N THR A 787 -3.82 -5.07 8.55
CA THR A 787 -2.84 -4.69 9.58
C THR A 787 -3.10 -5.41 10.90
N TYR A 788 -4.35 -5.45 11.35
CA TYR A 788 -4.69 -6.10 12.62
C TYR A 788 -4.37 -7.58 12.63
N PHE A 789 -4.73 -8.29 11.56
CA PHE A 789 -4.48 -9.73 11.47
C PHE A 789 -3.03 -10.04 11.12
N GLY A 790 -2.33 -9.18 10.38
CA GLY A 790 -0.91 -9.32 10.08
C GLY A 790 0.01 -9.09 11.27
N ALA A 791 -0.41 -8.29 12.26
CA ALA A 791 0.37 -8.00 13.46
C ALA A 791 0.05 -8.95 14.64
N GLN A 792 -0.65 -10.06 14.40
CA GLN A 792 -1.05 -10.98 15.47
C GLN A 792 0.17 -11.61 16.13
N GLY A 793 0.22 -11.56 17.46
CA GLY A 793 1.39 -11.98 18.26
C GLY A 793 2.43 -10.87 18.49
N TYR A 794 2.31 -9.73 17.80
CA TYR A 794 3.24 -8.59 17.89
C TYR A 794 2.58 -7.32 18.44
N GLU A 795 1.46 -7.46 19.15
CA GLU A 795 0.67 -6.34 19.62
C GLU A 795 1.32 -5.64 20.83
N PRO A 796 1.04 -4.33 21.03
CA PRO A 796 1.49 -3.61 22.22
C PRO A 796 1.08 -4.33 23.51
N PRO A 797 1.99 -4.50 24.49
CA PRO A 797 1.66 -5.09 25.78
C PRO A 797 0.72 -4.16 26.56
N PHE A 798 0.02 -4.72 27.56
CA PHE A 798 -0.93 -3.94 28.38
C PHE A 798 -0.30 -2.77 29.16
N THR A 799 1.02 -2.78 29.33
CA THR A 799 1.82 -1.72 29.96
C THR A 799 2.02 -0.52 29.05
N VAL A 800 1.89 -0.69 27.73
CA VAL A 800 2.00 0.38 26.74
C VAL A 800 0.59 0.85 26.37
N PRO A 801 0.24 2.12 26.65
CA PRO A 801 -1.09 2.61 26.31
C PRO A 801 -1.24 2.69 24.78
N ARG A 802 -2.26 2.04 24.25
CA ARG A 802 -2.68 2.24 22.85
C ARG A 802 -3.41 3.56 22.71
N ALA A 803 -3.38 4.15 21.52
CA ALA A 803 -4.07 5.41 21.25
C ALA A 803 -5.54 5.41 21.71
N ASP A 804 -6.27 4.31 21.51
CA ASP A 804 -7.67 4.13 21.92
C ASP A 804 -7.91 4.06 23.44
N GLN A 805 -6.84 4.02 24.24
CA GLN A 805 -6.87 4.10 25.70
C GLN A 805 -6.47 5.49 26.21
N THR A 806 -6.16 6.43 25.31
CA THR A 806 -5.73 7.79 25.62
C THR A 806 -6.75 8.82 25.14
N PHE A 807 -6.61 10.06 25.61
CA PHE A 807 -7.54 11.15 25.30
C PHE A 807 -6.79 12.45 24.97
N PHE A 808 -7.30 13.18 23.98
CA PHE A 808 -6.87 14.56 23.70
C PHE A 808 -8.10 15.47 23.66
N ARG A 809 -8.06 16.60 24.41
CA ARG A 809 -9.21 17.51 24.59
C ARG A 809 -10.52 16.78 24.96
N GLY A 810 -10.43 15.70 25.75
CA GLY A 810 -11.58 14.88 26.17
C GLY A 810 -12.11 13.91 25.11
N VAL A 811 -11.46 13.81 23.94
CA VAL A 811 -11.81 12.90 22.86
C VAL A 811 -10.87 11.69 22.88
N ARG A 812 -11.45 10.48 22.86
CA ARG A 812 -10.70 9.22 22.71
C ARG A 812 -10.10 9.13 21.31
N LEU A 813 -8.82 8.82 21.20
CA LEU A 813 -8.14 8.72 19.90
C LEU A 813 -8.46 7.39 19.20
N PRO A 814 -8.48 7.33 17.86
CA PRO A 814 -8.65 6.07 17.14
C PRO A 814 -7.32 5.32 17.05
N TYR A 815 -7.38 3.98 17.02
CA TYR A 815 -6.23 3.09 16.82
C TYR A 815 -6.39 2.27 15.54
N ILE A 816 -7.26 1.24 15.55
CA ILE A 816 -7.63 0.41 14.39
C ILE A 816 -9.16 0.42 14.25
N LYS A 817 -9.67 0.39 13.01
CA LYS A 817 -11.12 0.33 12.73
C LYS A 817 -11.43 -0.65 11.60
N PHE A 818 -12.49 -1.43 11.78
CA PHE A 818 -12.97 -2.39 10.77
C PHE A 818 -14.23 -1.93 10.04
N ASN A 819 -14.34 -2.38 8.80
CA ASN A 819 -15.60 -2.37 8.06
C ASN A 819 -16.61 -3.32 8.72
N ARG A 820 -17.91 -2.99 8.62
CA ARG A 820 -18.99 -3.84 9.16
C ARG A 820 -19.04 -5.24 8.52
N GLN A 821 -18.63 -5.34 7.26
CA GLN A 821 -18.54 -6.59 6.49
C GLN A 821 -17.19 -6.61 5.76
N PRO A 822 -16.10 -6.99 6.45
CA PRO A 822 -14.76 -6.90 5.87
C PRO A 822 -14.42 -8.07 4.95
N LEU A 823 -15.14 -9.19 5.03
CA LEU A 823 -14.84 -10.43 4.29
C LEU A 823 -15.72 -10.62 3.05
N ASN A 824 -15.22 -11.38 2.08
CA ASN A 824 -15.96 -11.76 0.88
C ASN A 824 -17.20 -12.62 1.19
N GLN A 825 -18.30 -12.41 0.44
CA GLN A 825 -19.56 -13.14 0.65
C GLN A 825 -19.47 -14.64 0.34
N LYS A 826 -18.47 -15.09 -0.45
CA LYS A 826 -18.24 -16.52 -0.72
C LYS A 826 -17.84 -17.30 0.54
N ASP A 827 -17.32 -16.60 1.55
CA ASP A 827 -16.91 -17.16 2.83
C ASP A 827 -18.01 -17.02 3.91
N GLN A 828 -19.17 -16.43 3.54
CA GLN A 828 -20.32 -16.25 4.42
C GLN A 828 -21.45 -17.24 4.09
N PHE A 829 -21.27 -18.51 4.50
CA PHE A 829 -22.29 -19.57 4.56
C PHE A 829 -23.02 -19.96 3.24
N PRO A 830 -23.28 -21.25 2.99
CA PRO A 830 -24.12 -21.65 1.86
C PRO A 830 -25.55 -21.11 2.00
N GLN A 831 -26.01 -20.31 1.03
CA GLN A 831 -27.36 -19.73 0.94
C GLN A 831 -28.48 -20.76 0.66
N ASN A 832 -28.50 -21.90 1.35
CA ASN A 832 -29.60 -22.86 1.22
C ASN A 832 -30.12 -23.29 2.59
N PHE A 833 -30.90 -22.42 3.22
CA PHE A 833 -31.93 -22.85 4.18
C PHE A 833 -33.25 -22.13 3.89
N PRO A 834 -34.39 -22.85 3.88
CA PRO A 834 -35.70 -22.27 3.60
C PRO A 834 -36.07 -21.24 4.66
N ALA A 835 -36.77 -20.18 4.22
CA ALA A 835 -37.22 -19.09 5.08
C ALA A 835 -37.95 -19.62 6.33
N MET A 836 -37.39 -19.37 7.51
CA MET A 836 -38.18 -19.39 8.73
C MET A 836 -38.84 -18.03 8.88
N GLU A 837 -40.11 -17.94 8.47
CA GLU A 837 -41.01 -16.90 8.95
C GLU A 837 -41.09 -16.96 10.47
N GLY A 838 -40.97 -15.81 11.15
CA GLY A 838 -41.47 -15.69 12.52
C GLY A 838 -40.58 -15.09 13.61
N ILE A 839 -39.56 -14.29 13.30
CA ILE A 839 -38.90 -13.48 14.33
C ILE A 839 -38.91 -12.01 13.91
N GLY A 840 -39.76 -11.23 14.58
CA GLY A 840 -39.84 -9.78 14.40
C GLY A 840 -38.54 -9.08 14.82
N PRO A 841 -38.34 -7.81 14.39
CA PRO A 841 -37.11 -7.08 14.65
C PRO A 841 -36.98 -6.82 16.15
N LEU A 842 -35.80 -7.14 16.71
CA LEU A 842 -35.41 -6.74 18.06
C LEU A 842 -34.56 -5.45 18.00
N PRO A 843 -34.60 -4.64 19.08
CA PRO A 843 -34.51 -3.18 19.07
C PRO A 843 -33.13 -2.57 18.76
#